data_AF-A0A1H7IDN9-F1
#
_entry.id   AF-A0A1H7IDN9-F1
#
_cell.length_a   1.000
_cell.length_b   1.000
_cell.length_c   1.000
_cell.angle_alpha   90.00
_cell.angle_beta   90.00
_cell.angle_gamma   90.00
#
_symmetry.space_group_name_H-M   'P 1'
#
loop_
_entity.id
_entity.type
_entity.pdbx_description
1 polymer ?
#
loop_
_entity_poly.entity_id
_entity_poly.type
_entity_poly.pdbx_seq_one_letter_code
_entity_poly.pdbx_strand_id
1 'polypeptide(L)'
;MTDYPYDPDSLRRTAELLLAHVPEFHRRADRAAQAADPPRRGELAVFLEVMAAPLAAVRQSIEELYGDLFVDTAGEDVLPTLAASIGLDLVFRDAGANRRDLRAAMARRRRKGTPAMLEEMGRALVDRQVTTREGWRAVLVAQDLDLLRPERTTPDLRSVLLPERLPGSGPVPARMVDPRPVTARTGHAHPRHLVHLAFLSRLHPLLAAACSRLPDGPGDLRFAFDAANDWRWLRVRATGTDDRPGTDRVPEGPFAAAPGDWHGRDGRFTVRFTGLPAAARHRRVLRSARRVPADRSVLAGPVTIEVLETDGDRTSGPVELELLAVPGTPVPDETAAVSCARLVLDAGGGQQTAAGGGVPDDAVALVRLRPQAPAVSRTLGESVVAITGATGNAHRAPGDPELAVSGYRRGALLVRVPAMRLDGPRWFYVGADGSLHDAEEPGGAGLRRPLEVTGGTRRLPPRSVVSKPVGPAFPEAPETAERAPFAPALIAPGAAPVPVHGLRVLEPAGGGGALPGSRHCALVLTLTYAAAGRVFEPMLRLAWQGDDPRAARWEPLDARARPAGSAAGRLAELVDSLRTGRNDVALAMRFECEVRSAVLTPGEMAVTAVDGRAVLVHLPELVADAGPVAAWPRGPAPLTAQSEPVQVGADGSTWVAGTNRLRRRALGAEVPLLGPVAVRRREVRWRRLCAWRNETATEHLDPTPPGRLDVDPRFGLFSVAASEPPVGHPEGPVPPPPPVTVDVQVGSTMEVGALPVDRDRLLNRPPRRPTRLVCASGHLGRGTPPDWLGLPLHRRLSDALAAVDTGGAAVETIRLVDSAYYAQETLIWPATPSVVVVEAAAGARPVVEIVASAPGAAAYERLELVGVALLPAPGAPVDVVLPPAQRVELAFVSVLDADLSLTVRLAEAAGTERLTVLRSALTSVDLAQPGEVEVTDSILDPGKVSRSALTAPEAHLTMVRSTVVGRLRLGQVDAGDSILAGEVTARELFRGCIRYSLLVPGGATPRKHRVVRPDPGTGAPVRLPFVSADRRDPAYLRLDPGGDLRILTGASDGGEMGVFNGARLGELCSGLALRLAEHTPAGLHTGVVLRD
;
A
#
# COMPACT_ATOMS: atom_id res chain seq x y z
N MET A 1 -51.99 -1.28 -8.11
CA MET A 1 -50.58 -0.84 -8.11
C MET A 1 -49.61 -1.89 -8.67
N THR A 2 -50.08 -3.08 -9.03
CA THR A 2 -49.26 -4.22 -9.54
C THR A 2 -49.01 -4.24 -11.05
N ASP A 3 -49.59 -3.31 -11.82
CA ASP A 3 -49.58 -3.38 -13.30
C ASP A 3 -48.51 -2.51 -13.99
N TYR A 4 -47.73 -1.72 -13.25
CA TYR A 4 -46.64 -0.93 -13.83
C TYR A 4 -45.30 -1.62 -13.59
N PRO A 5 -44.53 -1.94 -14.65
CA PRO A 5 -43.19 -2.51 -14.52
C PRO A 5 -42.20 -1.39 -14.17
N TYR A 6 -42.04 -1.10 -12.89
CA TYR A 6 -40.98 -0.22 -12.39
C TYR A 6 -40.18 -0.89 -11.26
N ASP A 7 -38.90 -0.52 -11.18
CA ASP A 7 -38.02 -0.84 -10.07
C ASP A 7 -38.48 -0.09 -8.80
N PRO A 8 -38.68 -0.78 -7.66
CA PRO A 8 -39.09 -0.14 -6.40
C PRO A 8 -38.17 1.01 -5.94
N ASP A 9 -36.88 0.96 -6.27
CA ASP A 9 -35.96 2.05 -5.93
C ASP A 9 -36.15 3.28 -6.84
N SER A 10 -36.51 3.07 -8.12
CA SER A 10 -36.94 4.16 -9.00
C SER A 10 -38.21 4.84 -8.47
N LEU A 11 -39.18 4.06 -7.99
CA LEU A 11 -40.38 4.58 -7.33
C LEU A 11 -40.02 5.42 -6.10
N ARG A 12 -39.22 4.86 -5.19
CA ARG A 12 -38.84 5.54 -3.94
C ARG A 12 -38.12 6.86 -4.22
N ARG A 13 -37.09 6.86 -5.09
CA ARG A 13 -36.36 8.08 -5.48
C ARG A 13 -37.28 9.13 -6.09
N THR A 14 -38.20 8.71 -6.95
CA THR A 14 -39.15 9.63 -7.60
C THR A 14 -40.12 10.22 -6.56
N ALA A 15 -40.63 9.41 -5.64
CA ALA A 15 -41.49 9.86 -4.54
C ALA A 15 -40.76 10.85 -3.61
N GLU A 16 -39.50 10.57 -3.25
CA GLU A 16 -38.67 11.47 -2.45
C GLU A 16 -38.41 12.81 -3.14
N LEU A 17 -38.13 12.80 -4.45
CA LEU A 17 -37.97 14.03 -5.24
C LEU A 17 -39.26 14.84 -5.27
N LEU A 18 -40.41 14.20 -5.49
CA LEU A 18 -41.71 14.88 -5.45
C LEU A 18 -41.97 15.47 -4.07
N LEU A 19 -41.70 14.72 -3.00
CA LEU A 19 -41.83 15.20 -1.62
C LEU A 19 -40.89 16.37 -1.32
N ALA A 20 -39.66 16.35 -1.82
CA ALA A 20 -38.70 17.44 -1.66
C ALA A 20 -39.16 18.75 -2.32
N HIS A 21 -39.92 18.67 -3.41
CA HIS A 21 -40.52 19.83 -4.07
C HIS A 21 -41.78 20.36 -3.37
N VAL A 22 -42.34 19.64 -2.39
CA VAL A 22 -43.47 20.12 -1.62
C VAL A 22 -43.02 21.14 -0.56
N PRO A 23 -43.71 22.30 -0.42
CA PRO A 23 -43.41 23.28 0.60
C PRO A 23 -43.29 22.70 2.02
N GLU A 24 -42.35 23.22 2.81
CA GLU A 24 -42.02 22.74 4.17
C GLU A 24 -43.24 22.72 5.09
N PHE A 25 -44.19 23.64 4.90
CA PHE A 25 -45.44 23.71 5.65
C PHE A 25 -46.23 22.38 5.61
N HIS A 26 -46.36 21.76 4.44
CA HIS A 26 -47.10 20.49 4.30
C HIS A 26 -46.29 19.29 4.80
N ARG A 27 -44.96 19.31 4.66
CA ARG A 27 -44.07 18.26 5.17
C ARG A 27 -44.05 18.17 6.70
N ARG A 28 -44.29 19.28 7.40
CA ARG A 28 -44.42 19.30 8.88
C ARG A 28 -45.64 18.54 9.38
N ALA A 29 -46.76 18.63 8.66
CA ALA A 29 -47.99 17.93 9.03
C ALA A 29 -47.82 16.40 8.96
N ASP A 30 -47.16 15.90 7.91
CA ASP A 30 -46.85 14.47 7.76
C ASP A 30 -45.85 13.97 8.81
N ARG A 31 -44.80 14.74 9.14
CA ARG A 31 -43.89 14.39 10.23
C ARG A 31 -44.58 14.38 11.60
N ALA A 32 -45.50 15.31 11.83
CA ALA A 32 -46.30 15.35 13.05
C ALA A 32 -47.26 14.15 13.13
N ALA A 33 -47.84 13.71 12.02
CA ALA A 33 -48.68 12.51 11.95
C ALA A 33 -47.87 11.23 12.22
N GLN A 34 -46.66 11.14 11.68
CA GLN A 34 -45.74 10.01 11.93
C GLN A 34 -45.21 9.98 13.36
N ALA A 35 -45.06 11.13 14.01
CA ALA A 35 -44.62 11.27 15.40
C ALA A 35 -45.76 11.19 16.43
N ALA A 36 -47.02 11.08 15.99
CA ALA A 36 -48.17 10.89 16.88
C ALA A 36 -48.14 9.49 17.52
N ASP A 37 -48.78 9.34 18.69
CA ASP A 37 -48.98 8.03 19.33
C ASP A 37 -50.49 7.74 19.46
N PRO A 38 -51.03 6.72 18.76
CA PRO A 38 -50.33 5.83 17.83
C PRO A 38 -49.93 6.54 16.51
N PRO A 39 -48.84 6.10 15.87
CA PRO A 39 -48.33 6.72 14.65
C PRO A 39 -49.35 6.60 13.52
N ARG A 40 -49.66 7.73 12.90
CA ARG A 40 -50.54 7.79 11.71
C ARG A 40 -49.67 7.87 10.46
N ARG A 41 -50.10 7.20 9.39
CA ARG A 41 -49.44 7.31 8.09
C ARG A 41 -49.60 8.74 7.57
N GLY A 42 -48.50 9.35 7.12
CA GLY A 42 -48.54 10.64 6.43
C GLY A 42 -49.30 10.49 5.11
N GLU A 43 -50.50 11.06 5.02
CA GLU A 43 -51.40 10.90 3.87
C GLU A 43 -50.81 11.50 2.59
N LEU A 44 -50.06 12.60 2.73
CA LEU A 44 -49.41 13.25 1.61
C LEU A 44 -48.26 12.40 1.04
N ALA A 45 -47.41 11.84 1.90
CA ALA A 45 -46.34 10.94 1.47
C ALA A 45 -46.89 9.72 0.71
N VAL A 46 -47.97 9.11 1.21
CA VAL A 46 -48.65 7.98 0.54
C VAL A 46 -49.25 8.41 -0.80
N PHE A 47 -49.90 9.57 -0.85
CA PHE A 47 -50.45 10.10 -2.11
C PHE A 47 -49.34 10.37 -3.14
N LEU A 48 -48.23 10.97 -2.73
CA LEU A 48 -47.10 11.25 -3.62
C LEU A 48 -46.42 9.97 -4.10
N GLU A 49 -46.34 8.93 -3.27
CA GLU A 49 -45.86 7.61 -3.70
C GLU A 49 -46.74 7.01 -4.79
N VAL A 50 -48.08 7.11 -4.67
CA VAL A 50 -49.00 6.66 -5.73
C VAL A 50 -48.84 7.49 -7.01
N MET A 51 -48.69 8.81 -6.90
CA MET A 51 -48.46 9.68 -8.06
C MET A 51 -47.08 9.49 -8.69
N ALA A 52 -46.09 9.04 -7.92
CA ALA A 52 -44.73 8.75 -8.40
C ALA A 52 -44.69 7.52 -9.31
N ALA A 53 -45.59 6.56 -9.16
CA ALA A 53 -45.61 5.31 -9.91
C ALA A 53 -45.52 5.45 -11.44
N PRO A 54 -46.41 6.20 -12.13
CA PRO A 54 -46.32 6.39 -13.57
C PRO A 54 -45.07 7.19 -13.98
N LEU A 55 -44.64 8.15 -13.16
CA LEU A 55 -43.44 8.94 -13.42
C LEU A 55 -42.16 8.10 -13.30
N ALA A 56 -42.12 7.19 -12.32
CA ALA A 56 -41.01 6.26 -12.11
C ALA A 56 -40.88 5.28 -13.28
N ALA A 57 -42.00 4.77 -13.82
CA ALA A 57 -41.99 3.91 -15.01
C ALA A 57 -41.45 4.64 -16.25
N VAL A 58 -41.92 5.87 -16.52
CA VAL A 58 -41.43 6.68 -17.65
C VAL A 58 -39.97 7.03 -17.47
N ARG A 59 -39.57 7.46 -16.26
CA ARG A 59 -38.19 7.80 -15.95
C ARG A 59 -37.27 6.61 -16.13
N GLN A 60 -37.65 5.44 -15.62
CA GLN A 60 -36.90 4.20 -15.80
C GLN A 60 -36.77 3.85 -17.28
N SER A 61 -37.85 3.92 -18.06
CA SER A 61 -37.79 3.66 -19.51
C SER A 61 -36.84 4.61 -20.24
N ILE A 62 -36.80 5.89 -19.86
CA ILE A 62 -35.85 6.86 -20.40
C ILE A 62 -34.41 6.52 -19.96
N GLU A 63 -34.20 6.15 -18.71
CA GLU A 63 -32.89 5.78 -18.16
C GLU A 63 -32.35 4.50 -18.84
N GLU A 64 -33.21 3.50 -19.06
CA GLU A 64 -32.90 2.27 -19.80
C GLU A 64 -32.56 2.58 -21.27
N LEU A 65 -33.40 3.35 -21.96
CA LEU A 65 -33.16 3.77 -23.35
C LEU A 65 -31.85 4.55 -23.48
N TYR A 66 -31.55 5.44 -22.54
CA TYR A 66 -30.29 6.18 -22.51
C TYR A 66 -29.12 5.25 -22.21
N GLY A 67 -29.30 4.28 -21.32
CA GLY A 67 -28.34 3.22 -21.03
C GLY A 67 -27.97 2.41 -22.28
N ASP A 68 -28.95 2.09 -23.11
CA ASP A 68 -28.78 1.31 -24.34
C ASP A 68 -27.99 2.03 -25.45
N LEU A 69 -27.86 3.36 -25.37
CA LEU A 69 -27.03 4.13 -26.31
C LEU A 69 -25.52 3.92 -26.10
N PHE A 70 -25.09 3.45 -24.92
CA PHE A 70 -23.67 3.28 -24.59
C PHE A 70 -23.34 1.82 -24.31
N VAL A 71 -22.29 1.31 -24.97
CA VAL A 71 -21.82 -0.08 -24.80
C VAL A 71 -21.58 -0.49 -23.34
N ASP A 72 -21.18 0.44 -22.48
CA ASP A 72 -20.87 0.14 -21.07
C ASP A 72 -22.14 -0.11 -20.23
N THR A 73 -23.27 0.48 -20.62
CA THR A 73 -24.54 0.46 -19.88
C THR A 73 -25.65 -0.29 -20.60
N ALA A 74 -25.51 -0.55 -21.90
CA ALA A 74 -26.53 -1.20 -22.71
C ALA A 74 -26.83 -2.63 -22.24
N GLY A 75 -28.09 -3.04 -22.37
CA GLY A 75 -28.53 -4.42 -22.15
C GLY A 75 -27.73 -5.44 -22.96
N GLU A 76 -27.61 -6.67 -22.46
CA GLU A 76 -26.85 -7.73 -23.15
C GLU A 76 -27.47 -8.09 -24.51
N ASP A 77 -28.79 -7.99 -24.61
CA ASP A 77 -29.63 -8.18 -25.78
C ASP A 77 -29.46 -7.08 -26.84
N VAL A 78 -28.98 -5.89 -26.45
CA VAL A 78 -28.72 -4.75 -27.35
C VAL A 78 -27.32 -4.85 -27.99
N LEU A 79 -26.38 -5.58 -27.38
CA LEU A 79 -25.01 -5.73 -27.87
C LEU A 79 -24.92 -6.23 -29.32
N PRO A 80 -25.70 -7.22 -29.79
CA PRO A 80 -25.68 -7.66 -31.19
C PRO A 80 -26.07 -6.55 -32.17
N THR A 81 -27.04 -5.69 -31.80
CA THR A 81 -27.50 -4.57 -32.63
C THR A 81 -26.41 -3.50 -32.74
N LEU A 82 -25.77 -3.16 -31.62
CA LEU A 82 -24.64 -2.22 -31.62
C LEU A 82 -23.46 -2.79 -32.42
N ALA A 83 -23.18 -4.09 -32.30
CA ALA A 83 -22.13 -4.76 -33.06
C ALA A 83 -22.39 -4.77 -34.57
N ALA A 84 -23.63 -5.05 -34.99
CA ALA A 84 -24.06 -4.99 -36.38
C ALA A 84 -23.91 -3.58 -36.97
N SER A 85 -24.21 -2.53 -36.19
CA SER A 85 -24.10 -1.13 -36.64
C SER A 85 -22.68 -0.72 -37.08
N ILE A 86 -21.65 -1.39 -36.54
CA ILE A 86 -20.25 -1.16 -36.90
C ILE A 86 -19.62 -2.33 -37.68
N GLY A 87 -20.43 -3.33 -38.05
CA GLY A 87 -20.01 -4.55 -38.75
C GLY A 87 -18.99 -5.37 -37.95
N LEU A 88 -19.30 -5.69 -36.69
CA LEU A 88 -18.49 -6.53 -35.82
C LEU A 88 -19.27 -7.80 -35.45
N ASP A 89 -18.72 -8.99 -35.71
CA ASP A 89 -19.33 -10.25 -35.28
C ASP A 89 -19.03 -10.54 -33.82
N LEU A 90 -20.02 -10.82 -32.97
CA LEU A 90 -19.74 -11.20 -31.57
C LEU A 90 -19.16 -12.62 -31.51
N VAL A 91 -17.93 -12.76 -30.99
CA VAL A 91 -17.22 -14.04 -30.89
C VAL A 91 -17.20 -14.63 -29.48
N PHE A 92 -17.60 -13.84 -28.47
CA PHE A 92 -17.68 -14.28 -27.08
C PHE A 92 -19.14 -14.55 -26.70
N ARG A 93 -19.36 -15.50 -25.80
CA ARG A 93 -20.65 -15.67 -25.10
C ARG A 93 -20.73 -14.78 -23.87
N ASP A 94 -19.58 -14.41 -23.30
CA ASP A 94 -19.50 -13.39 -22.25
C ASP A 94 -19.85 -12.00 -22.79
N ALA A 95 -20.96 -11.44 -22.31
CA ALA A 95 -21.39 -10.08 -22.65
C ALA A 95 -20.33 -9.03 -22.23
N GLY A 96 -19.60 -9.25 -21.13
CA GLY A 96 -18.52 -8.38 -20.69
C GLY A 96 -17.37 -8.30 -21.71
N ALA A 97 -16.91 -9.45 -22.21
CA ALA A 97 -15.91 -9.53 -23.27
C ALA A 97 -16.39 -8.88 -24.58
N ASN A 98 -17.65 -9.12 -24.97
CA ASN A 98 -18.25 -8.47 -26.14
C ASN A 98 -18.29 -6.93 -25.98
N ARG A 99 -18.65 -6.41 -24.80
CA ARG A 99 -18.58 -4.96 -24.51
C ARG A 99 -17.16 -4.41 -24.67
N ARG A 100 -16.15 -5.10 -24.11
CA ARG A 100 -14.73 -4.71 -24.23
C ARG A 100 -14.23 -4.76 -25.66
N ASP A 101 -14.72 -5.70 -26.46
CA ASP A 101 -14.38 -5.82 -27.88
C ASP A 101 -14.99 -4.68 -28.70
N LEU A 102 -16.30 -4.48 -28.55
CA LEU A 102 -17.09 -3.48 -29.24
C LEU A 102 -16.57 -2.05 -28.97
N ARG A 103 -16.30 -1.74 -27.69
CA ARG A 103 -15.80 -0.42 -27.27
C ARG A 103 -14.52 0.00 -27.98
N ALA A 104 -13.62 -0.96 -28.26
CA ALA A 104 -12.30 -0.68 -28.82
C ALA A 104 -12.20 -0.98 -30.33
N ALA A 105 -13.26 -1.50 -30.96
CA ALA A 105 -13.25 -2.00 -32.33
C ALA A 105 -12.71 -0.96 -33.33
N MET A 106 -13.22 0.27 -33.31
CA MET A 106 -12.78 1.33 -34.21
C MET A 106 -11.30 1.72 -33.99
N ALA A 107 -10.87 1.82 -32.73
CA ALA A 107 -9.50 2.15 -32.38
C ALA A 107 -8.52 1.06 -32.86
N ARG A 108 -8.91 -0.21 -32.76
CA ARG A 108 -8.13 -1.38 -33.22
C ARG A 108 -8.04 -1.43 -34.74
N ARG A 109 -9.13 -1.16 -35.47
CA ARG A 109 -9.13 -1.07 -36.94
C ARG A 109 -8.14 -0.03 -37.45
N ARG A 110 -8.04 1.13 -36.79
CA ARG A 110 -7.08 2.20 -37.13
C ARG A 110 -5.61 1.83 -36.85
N ARG A 111 -5.35 0.91 -35.91
CA ARG A 111 -4.00 0.47 -35.51
C ARG A 111 -3.71 -0.98 -35.93
N LYS A 112 -4.49 -1.52 -36.88
CA LYS A 112 -4.47 -2.93 -37.31
C LYS A 112 -3.05 -3.37 -37.67
N GLY A 113 -2.65 -4.57 -37.25
CA GLY A 113 -1.34 -5.13 -37.56
C GLY A 113 -0.16 -4.65 -36.72
N THR A 114 -0.35 -3.72 -35.79
CA THR A 114 0.74 -3.28 -34.89
C THR A 114 0.87 -4.20 -33.66
N PRO A 115 2.08 -4.60 -33.23
CA PRO A 115 2.27 -5.44 -32.04
C PRO A 115 1.66 -4.84 -30.76
N ALA A 116 1.74 -3.51 -30.60
CA ALA A 116 1.15 -2.82 -29.45
C ALA A 116 -0.39 -2.95 -29.41
N MET A 117 -1.06 -2.86 -30.57
CA MET A 117 -2.51 -3.07 -30.65
C MET A 117 -2.89 -4.53 -30.42
N LEU A 118 -2.15 -5.48 -30.97
CA LEU A 118 -2.39 -6.91 -30.74
C LEU A 118 -2.25 -7.24 -29.24
N GLU A 119 -1.23 -6.70 -28.58
CA GLU A 119 -1.03 -6.87 -27.14
C GLU A 119 -2.14 -6.22 -26.31
N GLU A 120 -2.52 -4.97 -26.65
CA GLU A 120 -3.65 -4.25 -26.04
C GLU A 120 -4.96 -5.04 -26.19
N MET A 121 -5.22 -5.61 -27.38
CA MET A 121 -6.37 -6.45 -27.65
C MET A 121 -6.36 -7.72 -26.81
N GLY A 122 -5.22 -8.42 -26.73
CA GLY A 122 -5.06 -9.58 -25.88
C GLY A 122 -5.38 -9.27 -24.41
N ARG A 123 -4.82 -8.17 -23.90
CA ARG A 123 -5.05 -7.72 -22.52
C ARG A 123 -6.52 -7.40 -22.25
N ALA A 124 -7.16 -6.70 -23.18
CA ALA A 124 -8.55 -6.27 -23.03
C ALA A 124 -9.55 -7.43 -23.17
N LEU A 125 -9.37 -8.34 -24.13
CA LEU A 125 -10.34 -9.40 -24.40
C LEU A 125 -10.30 -10.50 -23.33
N VAL A 126 -9.10 -10.97 -22.99
CA VAL A 126 -8.91 -12.02 -21.97
C VAL A 126 -9.04 -11.46 -20.54
N ASP A 127 -9.03 -10.12 -20.38
CA ASP A 127 -9.06 -9.46 -19.06
C ASP A 127 -7.90 -9.95 -18.16
N ARG A 128 -6.73 -10.11 -18.77
CA ARG A 128 -5.53 -10.69 -18.16
C ARG A 128 -4.28 -10.06 -18.77
N GLN A 129 -3.10 -10.35 -18.23
CA GLN A 129 -1.89 -9.94 -18.94
C GLN A 129 -1.73 -10.73 -20.22
N VAL A 130 -1.42 -10.03 -21.29
CA VAL A 130 -0.91 -10.61 -22.52
C VAL A 130 0.31 -9.81 -22.93
N THR A 131 1.36 -10.52 -23.33
CA THR A 131 2.58 -9.92 -23.90
C THR A 131 2.77 -10.47 -25.30
N THR A 132 2.93 -9.59 -26.29
CA THR A 132 3.13 -9.99 -27.69
C THR A 132 4.61 -9.95 -28.04
N ARG A 133 5.10 -10.99 -28.70
CA ARG A 133 6.50 -11.13 -29.13
C ARG A 133 6.61 -11.69 -30.52
N GLU A 134 7.74 -11.47 -31.16
CA GLU A 134 8.10 -12.18 -32.38
C GLU A 134 8.48 -13.62 -32.01
N GLY A 135 7.77 -14.59 -32.59
CA GLY A 135 7.86 -16.02 -32.25
C GLY A 135 9.25 -16.63 -32.47
N TRP A 136 10.04 -16.10 -33.41
CA TRP A 136 11.42 -16.52 -33.63
C TRP A 136 12.35 -16.26 -32.43
N ARG A 137 11.93 -15.44 -31.45
CA ARG A 137 12.66 -15.24 -30.19
C ARG A 137 12.37 -16.31 -29.14
N ALA A 138 11.34 -17.14 -29.35
CA ALA A 138 10.86 -18.15 -28.40
C ALA A 138 11.03 -19.61 -28.88
N VAL A 139 11.58 -19.81 -30.09
CA VAL A 139 11.79 -21.12 -30.73
C VAL A 139 13.29 -21.39 -30.85
N LEU A 140 13.72 -22.61 -30.51
CA LEU A 140 15.03 -23.15 -30.86
C LEU A 140 15.05 -23.40 -32.36
N VAL A 141 15.86 -22.64 -33.09
CA VAL A 141 16.03 -22.77 -34.55
C VAL A 141 17.48 -23.14 -34.83
N ALA A 142 17.72 -23.96 -35.85
CA ALA A 142 19.06 -24.15 -36.40
C ALA A 142 19.64 -22.78 -36.81
N GLN A 143 20.75 -22.41 -36.20
CA GLN A 143 21.34 -21.08 -36.38
C GLN A 143 22.15 -21.03 -37.66
N ASP A 144 22.11 -19.87 -38.31
CA ASP A 144 23.10 -19.52 -39.31
C ASP A 144 24.47 -19.42 -38.61
N LEU A 145 25.49 -20.11 -39.13
CA LEU A 145 26.83 -20.10 -38.56
C LEU A 145 27.48 -18.71 -38.65
N ASP A 146 27.03 -17.87 -39.59
CA ASP A 146 27.47 -16.47 -39.71
C ASP A 146 26.77 -15.54 -38.69
N LEU A 147 25.71 -16.01 -38.01
CA LEU A 147 24.95 -15.24 -37.03
C LEU A 147 24.57 -16.07 -35.79
N LEU A 148 25.59 -16.48 -35.03
CA LEU A 148 25.42 -17.19 -33.77
C LEU A 148 24.79 -16.31 -32.68
N ARG A 149 23.79 -16.86 -31.99
CA ARG A 149 23.02 -16.22 -30.91
C ARG A 149 23.10 -17.09 -29.65
N PRO A 150 24.08 -16.86 -28.77
CA PRO A 150 24.41 -17.76 -27.66
C PRO A 150 23.30 -17.87 -26.61
N GLU A 151 22.39 -16.90 -26.53
CA GLU A 151 21.21 -16.97 -25.66
C GLU A 151 20.16 -18.03 -26.08
N ARG A 152 20.43 -18.83 -27.13
CA ARG A 152 19.43 -19.70 -27.79
C ARG A 152 19.91 -21.11 -28.10
N THR A 153 21.08 -21.52 -27.63
CA THR A 153 21.69 -22.82 -27.95
C THR A 153 21.74 -23.78 -26.77
N THR A 154 21.85 -23.28 -25.54
CA THR A 154 21.99 -24.11 -24.34
C THR A 154 21.12 -23.58 -23.19
N PRO A 155 20.33 -24.45 -22.53
CA PRO A 155 19.77 -24.11 -21.22
C PRO A 155 20.91 -23.84 -20.23
N ASP A 156 20.83 -22.78 -19.41
CA ASP A 156 21.79 -22.61 -18.29
C ASP A 156 21.48 -23.62 -17.18
N LEU A 157 22.20 -24.74 -17.21
CA LEU A 157 22.02 -25.82 -16.25
C LEU A 157 22.57 -25.49 -14.85
N ARG A 158 23.32 -24.40 -14.65
CA ARG A 158 23.78 -23.98 -13.30
C ARG A 158 22.64 -23.41 -12.46
N SER A 159 21.54 -23.03 -13.12
CA SER A 159 20.27 -22.65 -12.47
C SER A 159 19.41 -23.86 -12.04
N VAL A 160 19.82 -25.10 -12.32
CA VAL A 160 19.04 -26.34 -12.13
C VAL A 160 18.95 -26.79 -10.67
N LEU A 161 19.61 -26.12 -9.73
CA LEU A 161 19.29 -26.31 -8.30
C LEU A 161 17.95 -25.64 -7.89
N LEU A 162 17.31 -24.88 -8.78
CA LEU A 162 16.01 -24.24 -8.56
C LEU A 162 14.74 -24.94 -9.09
N PRO A 163 14.70 -25.78 -10.16
CA PRO A 163 13.44 -26.23 -10.74
C PRO A 163 12.68 -27.30 -9.93
N GLU A 164 13.37 -28.16 -9.16
CA GLU A 164 12.67 -29.22 -8.38
C GLU A 164 11.78 -28.66 -7.27
N ARG A 165 11.92 -27.37 -6.92
CA ARG A 165 11.17 -26.71 -5.84
C ARG A 165 10.56 -25.35 -6.21
N LEU A 166 10.57 -24.97 -7.50
CA LEU A 166 9.91 -23.75 -8.00
C LEU A 166 8.56 -24.07 -8.65
N PRO A 167 7.43 -23.70 -8.04
CA PRO A 167 6.19 -23.48 -8.78
C PRO A 167 6.25 -22.07 -9.39
N GLY A 168 6.96 -21.88 -10.52
CA GLY A 168 7.08 -20.54 -11.11
C GLY A 168 7.88 -20.39 -12.42
N SER A 169 7.55 -19.34 -13.17
CA SER A 169 7.94 -18.99 -14.54
C SER A 169 9.37 -18.41 -14.69
N GLY A 170 10.38 -19.14 -14.23
CA GLY A 170 11.78 -18.84 -14.58
C GLY A 170 12.04 -18.87 -16.10
N PRO A 171 13.21 -18.40 -16.58
CA PRO A 171 13.58 -18.51 -18.00
C PRO A 171 13.68 -19.99 -18.37
N VAL A 172 12.60 -20.52 -18.91
CA VAL A 172 12.55 -21.88 -19.42
C VAL A 172 13.39 -21.92 -20.70
N PRO A 173 14.23 -22.94 -20.93
CA PRO A 173 14.80 -23.17 -22.25
C PRO A 173 13.67 -23.19 -23.30
N ALA A 174 13.94 -22.69 -24.50
CA ALA A 174 12.91 -22.65 -25.53
C ALA A 174 12.31 -24.06 -25.73
N ARG A 175 11.03 -24.23 -25.36
CA ARG A 175 10.31 -25.51 -25.39
C ARG A 175 9.83 -25.90 -26.78
N MET A 176 10.02 -25.01 -27.75
CA MET A 176 9.62 -25.21 -29.14
C MET A 176 10.87 -25.34 -29.99
N VAL A 177 11.00 -26.45 -30.71
CA VAL A 177 12.03 -26.67 -31.73
C VAL A 177 11.38 -26.42 -33.08
N ASP A 178 12.08 -25.74 -33.99
CA ASP A 178 11.72 -25.68 -35.40
C ASP A 178 12.19 -26.97 -36.09
N PRO A 179 11.29 -27.91 -36.44
CA PRO A 179 11.69 -29.21 -37.01
C PRO A 179 11.96 -29.14 -38.51
N ARG A 180 11.92 -27.94 -39.13
CA ARG A 180 12.14 -27.80 -40.57
C ARG A 180 13.58 -28.21 -40.93
N PRO A 181 13.80 -28.81 -42.13
CA PRO A 181 15.14 -29.20 -42.58
C PRO A 181 16.13 -28.04 -42.54
N VAL A 182 17.36 -28.33 -42.12
CA VAL A 182 18.46 -27.38 -42.21
C VAL A 182 18.82 -27.20 -43.68
N THR A 183 18.66 -26.00 -44.21
CA THR A 183 18.97 -25.61 -45.59
C THR A 183 19.94 -24.43 -45.57
N ALA A 184 20.56 -24.12 -46.71
CA ALA A 184 21.41 -22.94 -46.86
C ALA A 184 20.69 -21.60 -46.62
N ARG A 185 19.36 -21.60 -46.44
CA ARG A 185 18.56 -20.41 -46.12
C ARG A 185 17.99 -20.43 -44.69
N THR A 186 18.24 -21.48 -43.92
CA THR A 186 17.77 -21.62 -42.54
C THR A 186 18.53 -20.62 -41.65
N GLY A 187 17.79 -19.78 -40.91
CA GLY A 187 18.38 -18.70 -40.10
C GLY A 187 18.41 -17.31 -40.78
N HIS A 188 18.46 -17.25 -42.11
CA HIS A 188 18.44 -15.99 -42.88
C HIS A 188 17.09 -15.25 -42.83
N ALA A 189 15.97 -16.00 -42.81
CA ALA A 189 14.62 -15.46 -42.66
C ALA A 189 14.01 -15.95 -41.34
N HIS A 190 13.64 -15.01 -40.47
CA HIS A 190 13.02 -15.33 -39.20
C HIS A 190 11.64 -16.01 -39.41
N PRO A 191 11.28 -17.04 -38.63
CA PRO A 191 9.92 -17.55 -38.58
C PRO A 191 8.91 -16.39 -38.50
N ARG A 192 7.99 -16.35 -39.47
CA ARG A 192 7.00 -15.27 -39.68
C ARG A 192 5.84 -15.33 -38.67
N HIS A 193 6.16 -15.49 -37.38
CA HIS A 193 5.16 -15.77 -36.37
C HIS A 193 5.22 -14.76 -35.22
N LEU A 194 4.07 -14.40 -34.68
CA LEU A 194 3.89 -13.66 -33.43
C LEU A 194 3.39 -14.62 -32.35
N VAL A 195 3.86 -14.44 -31.12
CA VAL A 195 3.44 -15.23 -29.96
C VAL A 195 2.84 -14.30 -28.92
N HIS A 196 1.61 -14.59 -28.53
CA HIS A 196 0.91 -13.96 -27.42
C HIS A 196 1.08 -14.82 -26.19
N LEU A 197 1.87 -14.36 -25.23
CA LEU A 197 2.01 -14.99 -23.93
C LEU A 197 0.87 -14.48 -23.04
N ALA A 198 -0.15 -15.32 -22.81
CA ALA A 198 -1.30 -14.98 -21.99
C ALA A 198 -1.12 -15.55 -20.57
N PHE A 199 -1.15 -14.69 -19.57
CA PHE A 199 -1.01 -15.07 -18.16
C PHE A 199 -2.40 -15.21 -17.55
N LEU A 200 -2.76 -16.41 -17.09
CA LEU A 200 -4.16 -16.73 -16.76
C LEU A 200 -4.64 -16.15 -15.42
N SER A 201 -3.76 -15.56 -14.62
CA SER A 201 -4.10 -14.99 -13.31
C SER A 201 -4.53 -13.52 -13.41
N ARG A 202 -5.70 -13.15 -12.84
CA ARG A 202 -6.06 -11.77 -12.50
C ARG A 202 -5.18 -11.28 -11.38
N LEU A 203 -5.01 -9.97 -11.33
CA LEU A 203 -4.36 -9.32 -10.20
C LEU A 203 -5.35 -8.45 -9.45
N HIS A 204 -5.29 -8.52 -8.13
CA HIS A 204 -6.11 -7.71 -7.23
C HIS A 204 -5.20 -6.89 -6.31
N PRO A 205 -5.42 -5.58 -6.15
CA PRO A 205 -4.62 -4.75 -5.27
C PRO A 205 -4.89 -5.12 -3.81
N LEU A 206 -3.86 -5.52 -3.08
CA LEU A 206 -3.87 -5.71 -1.64
C LEU A 206 -3.12 -4.55 -1.00
N LEU A 207 -3.82 -3.69 -0.27
CA LEU A 207 -3.23 -2.52 0.36
C LEU A 207 -2.86 -2.81 1.81
N ALA A 208 -1.70 -2.28 2.24
CA ALA A 208 -1.19 -2.40 3.61
C ALA A 208 -1.16 -3.85 4.15
N ALA A 209 -0.67 -4.80 3.34
CA ALA A 209 -0.48 -6.19 3.77
C ALA A 209 0.53 -6.30 4.91
N ALA A 210 0.34 -7.28 5.80
CA ALA A 210 1.27 -7.61 6.87
C ALA A 210 2.63 -8.07 6.34
N CYS A 211 3.68 -7.84 7.13
CA CYS A 211 5.04 -8.30 6.86
C CYS A 211 5.55 -9.15 8.03
N SER A 212 6.12 -10.31 7.72
CA SER A 212 6.81 -11.14 8.69
C SER A 212 8.27 -10.68 8.81
N ARG A 213 8.72 -10.41 10.03
CA ARG A 213 10.15 -10.24 10.32
C ARG A 213 10.80 -11.62 10.33
N LEU A 214 11.82 -11.79 9.49
CA LEU A 214 12.68 -12.98 9.51
C LEU A 214 13.69 -12.88 10.67
N PRO A 215 14.30 -13.99 11.10
CA PRO A 215 15.40 -13.93 12.06
C PRO A 215 16.47 -12.93 11.63
N ASP A 216 17.05 -12.25 12.60
CA ASP A 216 18.04 -11.21 12.35
C ASP A 216 19.27 -11.81 11.65
N GLY A 217 19.68 -11.18 10.54
CA GLY A 217 20.93 -11.52 9.88
C GLY A 217 22.11 -10.85 10.58
N PRO A 218 23.36 -11.15 10.17
CA PRO A 218 24.55 -10.49 10.72
C PRO A 218 24.62 -9.02 10.30
N GLY A 219 23.92 -8.14 11.03
CA GLY A 219 23.92 -6.68 10.80
C GLY A 219 22.75 -6.14 9.98
N ASP A 220 21.76 -6.95 9.59
CA ASP A 220 20.54 -6.51 8.91
C ASP A 220 19.24 -7.10 9.49
N LEU A 221 18.15 -6.33 9.38
CA LEU A 221 16.78 -6.76 9.68
C LEU A 221 16.09 -7.13 8.38
N ARG A 222 15.61 -8.37 8.29
CA ARG A 222 15.02 -8.92 7.08
C ARG A 222 13.52 -9.09 7.23
N PHE A 223 12.80 -8.80 6.17
CA PHE A 223 11.35 -8.87 6.13
C PHE A 223 10.90 -9.63 4.89
N ALA A 224 9.80 -10.37 5.04
CA ALA A 224 9.07 -10.98 3.95
C ALA A 224 7.63 -10.47 3.98
N PHE A 225 7.05 -10.23 2.80
CA PHE A 225 5.63 -9.86 2.72
C PHE A 225 4.78 -11.06 2.32
N ASP A 226 3.83 -11.42 3.18
CA ASP A 226 2.75 -12.36 2.86
C ASP A 226 1.52 -11.98 3.69
N ALA A 227 0.34 -12.11 3.10
CA ALA A 227 -0.91 -11.75 3.77
C ALA A 227 -1.12 -12.57 5.06
N ALA A 228 -0.61 -13.80 5.14
CA ALA A 228 -0.69 -14.64 6.33
C ALA A 228 0.43 -14.39 7.35
N ASN A 229 1.19 -13.30 7.19
CA ASN A 229 2.29 -12.93 8.08
C ASN A 229 3.32 -14.07 8.27
N ASP A 230 3.62 -14.77 7.18
CA ASP A 230 4.50 -15.94 7.13
C ASP A 230 5.59 -15.73 6.06
N TRP A 231 6.66 -16.51 6.11
CA TRP A 231 7.66 -16.51 5.04
C TRP A 231 7.43 -17.68 4.09
N ARG A 232 7.27 -17.37 2.80
CA ARG A 232 7.18 -18.38 1.74
C ARG A 232 7.60 -17.81 0.40
N TRP A 233 7.82 -18.72 -0.55
CA TRP A 233 8.11 -18.36 -1.94
C TRP A 233 6.85 -17.84 -2.61
N LEU A 234 6.95 -16.65 -3.23
CA LEU A 234 5.84 -16.05 -3.97
C LEU A 234 6.01 -16.28 -5.47
N ARG A 235 4.89 -16.62 -6.13
CA ARG A 235 4.81 -16.60 -7.61
C ARG A 235 4.71 -15.14 -8.06
N VAL A 236 5.83 -14.58 -8.54
CA VAL A 236 5.89 -13.19 -9.03
C VAL A 236 5.51 -13.14 -10.51
N ARG A 237 4.59 -12.24 -10.87
CA ARG A 237 4.20 -11.99 -12.26
C ARG A 237 5.36 -11.43 -13.06
N ALA A 238 5.65 -12.02 -14.22
CA ALA A 238 6.62 -11.48 -15.16
C ALA A 238 6.06 -10.28 -15.93
N THR A 239 6.79 -9.16 -16.00
CA THR A 239 6.36 -8.01 -16.83
C THR A 239 6.73 -8.16 -18.31
N GLY A 240 7.48 -9.21 -18.68
CA GLY A 240 7.83 -9.53 -20.06
C GLY A 240 8.69 -10.78 -20.20
N THR A 241 9.18 -11.06 -21.42
CA THR A 241 10.11 -12.19 -21.68
C THR A 241 11.53 -11.93 -21.22
N ASP A 242 11.92 -10.67 -21.13
CA ASP A 242 13.22 -10.22 -20.61
C ASP A 242 13.15 -9.92 -19.11
N ASP A 243 12.22 -10.54 -18.37
CA ASP A 243 12.31 -10.70 -16.91
C ASP A 243 13.49 -11.65 -16.56
N ARG A 244 14.61 -11.49 -17.30
CA ARG A 244 15.93 -11.72 -16.74
C ARG A 244 15.89 -10.99 -15.40
N PRO A 245 16.25 -11.62 -14.28
CA PRO A 245 16.71 -10.85 -13.13
C PRO A 245 17.91 -10.06 -13.65
N GLY A 246 17.64 -8.87 -14.20
CA GLY A 246 18.64 -7.92 -14.61
C GLY A 246 19.29 -7.54 -13.30
N THR A 247 20.47 -8.08 -13.08
CA THR A 247 21.26 -7.99 -11.86
C THR A 247 21.49 -6.55 -11.40
N ASP A 248 21.15 -5.56 -12.22
CA ASP A 248 21.51 -4.15 -12.06
C ASP A 248 20.37 -3.16 -12.42
N ARG A 249 19.09 -3.58 -12.41
CA ARG A 249 17.99 -2.76 -12.98
C ARG A 249 17.11 -1.97 -12.00
N VAL A 250 17.40 -1.96 -10.70
CA VAL A 250 16.91 -0.87 -9.84
C VAL A 250 18.00 0.19 -9.84
N PRO A 251 17.83 1.33 -10.54
CA PRO A 251 18.79 2.42 -10.42
C PRO A 251 18.81 2.85 -8.95
N GLU A 252 20.02 2.89 -8.37
CA GLU A 252 20.25 3.53 -7.09
C GLU A 252 19.60 4.92 -7.13
N GLY A 253 18.71 5.19 -6.19
CA GLY A 253 17.83 6.34 -6.25
C GLY A 253 17.24 6.71 -4.90
N PRO A 254 17.00 8.00 -4.66
CA PRO A 254 16.43 8.48 -3.41
C PRO A 254 14.95 8.14 -3.32
N PHE A 255 14.54 7.66 -2.15
CA PHE A 255 13.17 7.44 -1.76
C PHE A 255 12.44 8.80 -1.60
N ALA A 256 11.80 9.30 -2.67
CA ALA A 256 11.52 10.74 -2.80
C ALA A 256 10.12 11.17 -3.29
N ALA A 257 9.24 10.27 -3.75
CA ALA A 257 7.95 10.68 -4.34
C ALA A 257 6.74 10.59 -3.39
N ALA A 258 6.68 9.53 -2.56
CA ALA A 258 5.60 9.27 -1.60
C ALA A 258 6.22 8.76 -0.30
N PRO A 259 6.50 9.69 0.62
CA PRO A 259 7.40 9.37 1.67
C PRO A 259 7.05 8.28 2.66
N GLY A 260 7.75 7.16 2.69
CA GLY A 260 7.33 5.99 3.47
C GLY A 260 6.97 4.86 2.54
N ASP A 261 6.74 5.15 1.25
CA ASP A 261 6.40 4.23 0.19
C ASP A 261 7.58 4.05 -0.79
N TRP A 262 8.19 2.86 -0.82
CA TRP A 262 9.06 2.47 -1.94
C TRP A 262 8.19 1.84 -2.99
N HIS A 263 8.06 2.42 -4.18
CA HIS A 263 7.42 1.73 -5.30
C HIS A 263 8.47 0.95 -6.09
N GLY A 264 8.17 -0.30 -6.44
CA GLY A 264 8.94 -1.00 -7.46
C GLY A 264 8.96 -0.18 -8.76
N ARG A 265 10.06 -0.28 -9.53
CA ARG A 265 10.24 0.44 -10.81
C ARG A 265 9.06 0.25 -11.78
N ASP A 266 8.41 -0.91 -11.72
CA ASP A 266 7.25 -1.30 -12.52
C ASP A 266 5.91 -1.13 -11.78
N GLY A 267 5.90 -0.62 -10.54
CA GLY A 267 4.71 -0.50 -9.69
C GLY A 267 4.16 -1.81 -9.15
N ARG A 268 4.94 -2.91 -9.16
CA ARG A 268 4.49 -4.26 -8.72
C ARG A 268 4.14 -4.35 -7.24
N PHE A 269 4.88 -3.62 -6.40
CA PHE A 269 4.63 -3.53 -4.98
C PHE A 269 5.10 -2.18 -4.44
N THR A 270 4.56 -1.82 -3.28
CA THR A 270 4.93 -0.62 -2.53
C THR A 270 5.27 -1.00 -1.10
N VAL A 271 6.52 -0.84 -0.65
CA VAL A 271 6.88 -1.05 0.77
C VAL A 271 6.59 0.21 1.55
N ARG A 272 5.76 0.11 2.59
CA ARG A 272 5.31 1.21 3.44
C ARG A 272 5.90 1.11 4.85
N PHE A 273 6.54 2.14 5.35
CA PHE A 273 7.07 2.18 6.72
C PHE A 273 6.24 3.10 7.61
N THR A 274 5.95 2.67 8.83
CA THR A 274 5.57 3.58 9.92
C THR A 274 6.83 4.16 10.54
N GLY A 275 6.81 5.44 10.90
CA GLY A 275 7.88 6.02 11.70
C GLY A 275 9.26 6.15 11.02
N LEU A 276 9.42 5.73 9.76
CA LEU A 276 10.52 6.18 8.91
C LEU A 276 9.96 7.19 7.92
N PRO A 277 10.46 8.43 7.92
CA PRO A 277 9.81 9.48 7.20
C PRO A 277 9.97 9.34 5.71
N ALA A 278 9.28 10.30 5.14
CA ALA A 278 9.25 10.64 3.78
C ALA A 278 8.26 11.81 3.67
N ALA A 279 8.75 12.98 3.32
CA ALA A 279 7.97 14.20 3.19
C ALA A 279 7.00 14.17 2.00
N ALA A 280 5.79 14.69 2.21
CA ALA A 280 4.78 14.90 1.17
C ALA A 280 5.35 15.48 -0.13
N ARG A 281 4.76 15.06 -1.25
CA ARG A 281 5.14 15.52 -2.59
C ARG A 281 4.78 17.00 -2.74
N HIS A 282 5.75 17.88 -2.98
CA HIS A 282 5.61 18.83 -4.09
C HIS A 282 6.87 19.59 -4.49
N ARG A 283 6.91 19.79 -5.82
CA ARG A 283 7.54 20.84 -6.65
C ARG A 283 9.02 21.10 -6.42
N ARG A 284 9.79 21.08 -7.53
CA ARG A 284 11.18 21.57 -7.59
C ARG A 284 11.28 22.86 -6.78
N VAL A 285 11.98 22.80 -5.64
CA VAL A 285 12.54 23.99 -5.01
C VAL A 285 13.27 24.75 -6.11
N LEU A 286 13.03 26.06 -6.22
CA LEU A 286 13.83 26.92 -7.08
C LEU A 286 15.27 26.84 -6.59
N ARG A 287 16.06 25.95 -7.19
CA ARG A 287 17.50 25.76 -6.89
C ARG A 287 18.37 26.91 -7.40
N SER A 288 17.79 28.00 -7.86
CA SER A 288 18.52 29.08 -8.52
C SER A 288 18.83 30.22 -7.57
N ALA A 289 19.51 29.91 -6.46
CA ALA A 289 20.37 30.87 -5.77
C ALA A 289 21.83 30.77 -6.27
N ARG A 290 22.08 30.07 -7.40
CA ARG A 290 23.40 29.86 -8.07
C ARG A 290 24.27 31.09 -8.28
N ARG A 291 23.75 32.29 -8.01
CA ARG A 291 24.48 33.55 -8.15
C ARG A 291 24.47 34.37 -6.87
N VAL A 292 23.95 33.85 -5.77
CA VAL A 292 23.90 34.53 -4.47
C VAL A 292 25.02 33.95 -3.60
N PRO A 293 25.96 34.77 -3.11
CA PRO A 293 26.96 34.32 -2.15
C PRO A 293 26.34 33.78 -0.87
N ALA A 294 27.04 32.88 -0.17
CA ALA A 294 26.65 32.43 1.16
C ALA A 294 26.50 33.62 2.12
N ASP A 295 25.47 33.58 2.95
CA ASP A 295 25.17 34.64 3.90
C ASP A 295 26.21 34.72 5.02
N ARG A 296 26.45 35.94 5.49
CA ARG A 296 27.43 36.24 6.55
C ARG A 296 27.19 35.46 7.84
N SER A 297 25.95 35.02 8.10
CA SER A 297 25.58 34.23 9.28
C SER A 297 26.33 32.90 9.39
N VAL A 298 26.79 32.34 8.27
CA VAL A 298 27.62 31.11 8.24
C VAL A 298 29.04 31.37 8.75
N LEU A 299 29.51 32.62 8.67
CA LEU A 299 30.86 33.03 9.06
C LEU A 299 30.91 33.56 10.50
N ALA A 300 29.78 34.01 11.05
CA ALA A 300 29.73 34.72 12.31
C ALA A 300 29.83 33.80 13.53
N GLY A 301 30.72 34.14 14.48
CA GLY A 301 30.97 33.38 15.71
C GLY A 301 31.88 32.15 15.50
N PRO A 302 32.00 31.23 16.47
CA PRO A 302 32.80 30.02 16.28
C PRO A 302 32.20 29.16 15.16
N VAL A 303 32.95 28.99 14.07
CA VAL A 303 32.53 28.19 12.92
C VAL A 303 32.99 26.74 13.07
N THR A 304 32.10 25.79 12.84
CA THR A 304 32.45 24.37 12.75
C THR A 304 32.39 23.87 11.31
N ILE A 305 33.40 23.11 10.90
CA ILE A 305 33.47 22.42 9.61
C ILE A 305 33.57 20.92 9.88
N GLU A 306 32.57 20.17 9.45
CA GLU A 306 32.49 18.73 9.66
C GLU A 306 32.54 17.99 8.33
N VAL A 307 33.33 16.91 8.26
CA VAL A 307 33.40 16.03 7.08
C VAL A 307 32.24 15.07 7.12
N LEU A 308 31.48 15.03 6.03
CA LEU A 308 30.23 14.30 5.96
C LEU A 308 30.36 13.02 5.14
N GLU A 309 31.00 13.16 3.98
CA GLU A 309 31.29 12.07 3.05
C GLU A 309 32.62 12.42 2.39
N THR A 310 33.49 11.44 2.21
CA THR A 310 34.75 11.58 1.47
C THR A 310 35.02 10.28 0.74
N ASP A 311 35.29 10.38 -0.56
CA ASP A 311 35.82 9.27 -1.37
C ASP A 311 37.29 9.02 -1.00
N GLY A 312 37.50 8.16 0.00
CA GLY A 312 38.83 7.80 0.51
C GLY A 312 39.69 7.08 -0.53
N ASP A 313 39.09 6.27 -1.41
CA ASP A 313 39.79 5.45 -2.42
C ASP A 313 40.52 6.32 -3.46
N ARG A 314 40.04 7.55 -3.68
CA ARG A 314 40.65 8.52 -4.60
C ARG A 314 41.52 9.57 -3.94
N THR A 315 41.70 9.50 -2.62
CA THR A 315 42.45 10.51 -1.85
C THR A 315 43.91 10.08 -1.65
N SER A 316 44.88 10.87 -2.14
CA SER A 316 46.31 10.50 -2.13
C SER A 316 47.15 11.12 -0.99
N GLY A 317 46.51 11.82 -0.04
CA GLY A 317 47.14 12.40 1.16
C GLY A 317 46.37 13.59 1.73
N PRO A 318 46.80 14.18 2.86
CA PRO A 318 46.05 15.22 3.57
C PRO A 318 46.00 16.55 2.81
N VAL A 319 44.80 17.12 2.71
CA VAL A 319 44.49 18.42 2.09
C VAL A 319 43.85 19.33 3.12
N GLU A 320 44.40 20.52 3.32
CA GLU A 320 43.83 21.51 4.22
C GLU A 320 42.74 22.33 3.52
N LEU A 321 41.55 22.36 4.11
CA LEU A 321 40.42 23.21 3.78
C LEU A 321 40.32 24.33 4.82
N GLU A 322 40.42 25.58 4.38
CA GLU A 322 40.30 26.76 5.24
C GLU A 322 39.14 27.63 4.76
N LEU A 323 38.23 27.96 5.67
CA LEU A 323 37.11 28.87 5.43
C LEU A 323 37.50 30.28 5.87
N LEU A 324 37.36 31.24 4.96
CA LEU A 324 37.81 32.61 5.10
C LEU A 324 36.63 33.57 4.90
N ALA A 325 36.55 34.58 5.76
CA ALA A 325 35.71 35.75 5.57
C ALA A 325 36.53 36.85 4.91
N VAL A 326 36.14 37.26 3.70
CA VAL A 326 36.84 38.32 2.96
C VAL A 326 35.92 39.54 2.84
N PRO A 327 36.40 40.78 3.11
CA PRO A 327 35.62 41.99 2.86
C PRO A 327 35.09 42.02 1.43
N GLY A 328 33.85 42.47 1.24
CA GLY A 328 33.14 42.33 -0.02
C GLY A 328 33.48 43.38 -1.08
N THR A 329 34.76 43.68 -1.27
CA THR A 329 35.22 44.51 -2.40
C THR A 329 35.02 43.76 -3.74
N PRO A 330 34.87 44.47 -4.88
CA PRO A 330 34.66 43.84 -6.19
C PRO A 330 35.73 42.81 -6.55
N VAL A 331 36.96 43.02 -6.09
CA VAL A 331 38.05 42.05 -6.09
C VAL A 331 38.38 41.75 -4.62
N PRO A 332 38.32 40.50 -4.15
CA PRO A 332 38.62 40.16 -2.75
C PRO A 332 40.10 40.37 -2.43
N ASP A 333 40.40 41.05 -1.34
CA ASP A 333 41.77 41.25 -0.83
C ASP A 333 42.12 40.19 0.23
N GLU A 334 43.11 39.35 -0.08
CA GLU A 334 43.57 38.26 0.80
C GLU A 334 44.29 38.76 2.04
N THR A 335 44.91 39.94 1.97
CA THR A 335 45.61 40.53 3.12
C THR A 335 44.63 40.95 4.22
N ALA A 336 43.36 41.14 3.86
CA ALA A 336 42.25 41.46 4.76
C ALA A 336 41.35 40.25 5.09
N ALA A 337 41.71 39.04 4.64
CA ALA A 337 40.92 37.83 4.89
C ALA A 337 41.07 37.33 6.33
N VAL A 338 39.95 37.01 6.98
CA VAL A 338 39.90 36.48 8.34
C VAL A 338 39.60 34.99 8.30
N SER A 339 40.49 34.17 8.85
CA SER A 339 40.30 32.71 8.96
C SER A 339 39.22 32.42 9.99
N CYS A 340 38.14 31.78 9.55
CA CYS A 340 36.97 31.43 10.37
C CYS A 340 37.06 30.01 10.91
N ALA A 341 37.57 29.07 10.11
CA ALA A 341 37.81 27.69 10.52
C ALA A 341 38.76 26.97 9.55
N ARG A 342 39.47 25.95 10.05
CA ARG A 342 40.39 25.13 9.26
C ARG A 342 40.16 23.64 9.52
N LEU A 343 40.20 22.83 8.48
CA LEU A 343 39.95 21.40 8.49
C LEU A 343 41.00 20.69 7.63
N VAL A 344 41.63 19.63 8.13
CA VAL A 344 42.48 18.75 7.30
C VAL A 344 41.64 17.58 6.83
N LEU A 345 41.49 17.39 5.52
CA LEU A 345 40.81 16.28 4.85
C LEU A 345 41.81 15.18 4.49
N ASP A 346 41.58 13.95 4.92
CA ASP A 346 42.35 12.76 4.53
C ASP A 346 41.44 11.55 4.23
N ALA A 347 42.03 10.37 3.99
CA ALA A 347 41.28 9.14 3.70
C ALA A 347 40.48 8.60 4.92
N GLY A 348 40.78 9.06 6.14
CA GLY A 348 40.12 8.66 7.39
C GLY A 348 39.10 9.67 7.93
N GLY A 349 38.91 10.82 7.28
CA GLY A 349 37.97 11.86 7.67
C GLY A 349 38.64 13.22 7.74
N GLY A 350 38.29 14.04 8.74
CA GLY A 350 39.00 15.30 8.93
C GLY A 350 38.99 15.84 10.34
N GLN A 351 40.08 16.53 10.69
CA GLN A 351 40.30 17.10 12.01
C GLN A 351 40.30 18.63 11.92
N GLN A 352 39.34 19.27 12.61
CA GLN A 352 39.20 20.72 12.61
C GLN A 352 40.15 21.37 13.64
N THR A 353 40.72 22.51 13.27
CA THR A 353 41.35 23.47 14.19
C THR A 353 40.53 24.75 14.22
N ALA A 354 40.26 25.26 15.42
CA ALA A 354 39.51 26.50 15.60
C ALA A 354 40.36 27.70 15.15
N ALA A 355 39.77 28.60 14.38
CA ALA A 355 40.32 29.91 14.05
C ALA A 355 39.37 30.98 14.60
N GLY A 356 39.90 32.14 15.02
CA GLY A 356 39.12 33.19 15.66
C GLY A 356 39.50 34.57 15.15
N GLY A 357 38.51 35.34 14.70
CA GLY A 357 38.64 36.73 14.28
C GLY A 357 37.29 37.38 14.04
N GLY A 358 37.20 38.71 14.17
CA GLY A 358 35.97 39.46 13.92
C GLY A 358 35.62 39.46 12.43
N VAL A 359 34.39 39.06 12.08
CA VAL A 359 33.93 39.01 10.68
C VAL A 359 33.42 40.39 10.25
N PRO A 360 33.90 40.95 9.12
CA PRO A 360 33.38 42.20 8.56
C PRO A 360 31.87 42.11 8.26
N ASP A 361 31.14 43.21 8.43
CA ASP A 361 29.67 43.22 8.23
C ASP A 361 29.24 42.89 6.80
N ASP A 362 30.11 43.13 5.82
CA ASP A 362 29.88 42.90 4.40
C ASP A 362 30.69 41.71 3.84
N ALA A 363 31.15 40.79 4.70
CA ALA A 363 32.01 39.70 4.30
C ALA A 363 31.34 38.68 3.34
N VAL A 364 32.15 38.10 2.45
CA VAL A 364 31.80 36.98 1.58
C VAL A 364 32.61 35.75 1.97
N ALA A 365 31.97 34.58 1.96
CA ALA A 365 32.60 33.30 2.30
C ALA A 365 33.48 32.77 1.15
N LEU A 366 34.72 32.44 1.48
CA LEU A 366 35.72 31.89 0.57
C LEU A 366 36.31 30.60 1.16
N VAL A 367 36.48 29.56 0.35
CA VAL A 367 37.16 28.32 0.74
C VAL A 367 38.51 28.24 0.04
N ARG A 368 39.56 28.02 0.82
CA ARG A 368 40.91 27.75 0.34
C ARG A 368 41.27 26.28 0.55
N LEU A 369 41.68 25.59 -0.51
CA LEU A 369 42.20 24.23 -0.45
C LEU A 369 43.70 24.24 -0.72
N ARG A 370 44.52 23.59 0.14
CA ARG A 370 45.97 23.48 -0.07
C ARG A 370 46.56 22.15 0.43
N PRO A 371 47.59 21.58 -0.23
CA PRO A 371 48.34 20.46 0.33
C PRO A 371 49.06 20.86 1.63
N GLN A 372 49.09 20.01 2.65
CA GLN A 372 49.73 20.30 3.94
C GLN A 372 51.26 20.35 3.87
N ALA A 373 51.88 19.73 2.85
CA ALA A 373 53.31 19.79 2.59
C ALA A 373 53.60 20.56 1.28
N PRO A 374 54.49 21.56 1.27
CA PRO A 374 54.58 22.57 0.20
C PRO A 374 55.19 22.12 -1.15
N ALA A 375 55.22 20.81 -1.47
CA ALA A 375 55.88 20.34 -2.70
C ALA A 375 55.30 19.07 -3.37
N VAL A 376 54.13 18.56 -2.95
CA VAL A 376 53.58 17.32 -3.52
C VAL A 376 52.15 17.53 -4.00
N SER A 377 51.92 17.27 -5.29
CA SER A 377 50.59 17.21 -5.89
C SER A 377 49.72 16.16 -5.19
N ARG A 378 48.54 16.56 -4.71
CA ARG A 378 47.59 15.66 -4.00
C ARG A 378 46.28 15.55 -4.77
N THR A 379 45.70 14.35 -4.78
CA THR A 379 44.35 14.11 -5.29
C THR A 379 43.42 14.04 -4.10
N LEU A 380 42.36 14.84 -4.11
CA LEU A 380 41.26 14.78 -3.16
C LEU A 380 40.09 14.07 -3.85
N GLY A 381 39.51 13.06 -3.21
CA GLY A 381 38.25 12.46 -3.63
C GLY A 381 37.09 13.45 -3.57
N GLU A 382 35.92 13.08 -4.07
CA GLU A 382 34.73 13.92 -3.85
C GLU A 382 34.41 13.93 -2.35
N SER A 383 34.28 15.11 -1.77
CA SER A 383 33.99 15.29 -0.35
C SER A 383 32.81 16.25 -0.15
N VAL A 384 31.95 15.93 0.81
CA VAL A 384 30.88 16.81 1.28
C VAL A 384 31.23 17.27 2.70
N VAL A 385 31.15 18.57 2.95
CA VAL A 385 31.42 19.16 4.28
C VAL A 385 30.25 20.04 4.73
N ALA A 386 29.97 20.06 6.03
CA ALA A 386 28.96 20.93 6.64
C ALA A 386 29.64 22.11 7.35
N ILE A 387 29.19 23.33 7.09
CA ILE A 387 29.71 24.56 7.70
C ILE A 387 28.63 25.20 8.57
N THR A 388 28.89 25.41 9.86
CA THR A 388 27.89 25.96 10.82
C THR A 388 28.43 27.20 11.55
N GLY A 389 27.65 28.30 11.57
CA GLY A 389 27.95 29.54 12.33
C GLY A 389 27.03 29.77 13.55
N ALA A 390 27.24 30.85 14.32
CA ALA A 390 26.69 31.02 15.68
C ALA A 390 25.62 32.14 15.89
N THR A 391 24.96 32.65 14.84
CA THR A 391 24.05 33.83 14.98
C THR A 391 22.62 33.53 15.47
N GLY A 392 21.97 34.55 16.03
CA GLY A 392 20.76 34.52 16.89
C GLY A 392 19.44 33.93 16.38
N ASN A 393 19.37 33.35 15.18
CA ASN A 393 18.30 32.37 14.87
C ASN A 393 18.64 30.97 15.42
N ALA A 394 19.89 30.76 15.84
CA ALA A 394 20.39 29.62 16.58
C ALA A 394 20.10 29.75 18.09
N HIS A 395 18.84 29.99 18.47
CA HIS A 395 18.46 29.84 19.88
C HIS A 395 18.68 28.38 20.29
N ARG A 396 19.73 28.14 21.09
CA ARG A 396 20.17 26.88 21.69
C ARG A 396 20.54 25.79 20.66
N ALA A 397 21.84 25.66 20.37
CA ALA A 397 22.35 24.36 19.97
C ALA A 397 22.03 23.35 21.09
N PRO A 398 21.42 22.20 20.79
CA PRO A 398 21.20 21.20 21.82
C PRO A 398 22.59 20.79 22.36
N GLY A 399 22.80 20.97 23.67
CA GLY A 399 23.99 20.44 24.36
C GLY A 399 23.96 18.91 24.47
N ASP A 400 22.85 18.30 24.05
CA ASP A 400 22.68 16.86 23.90
C ASP A 400 23.47 16.37 22.66
N PRO A 401 24.56 15.61 22.85
CA PRO A 401 25.34 15.07 21.76
C PRO A 401 24.49 14.17 20.86
N GLU A 402 23.47 13.45 21.35
CA GLU A 402 22.60 12.63 20.48
C GLU A 402 21.82 13.50 19.49
N LEU A 403 21.31 14.67 19.91
CA LEU A 403 20.59 15.60 19.02
C LEU A 403 21.54 16.29 18.02
N ALA A 404 22.77 16.59 18.44
CA ALA A 404 23.81 17.12 17.54
C ALA A 404 24.29 16.07 16.51
N VAL A 405 24.37 14.81 16.93
CA VAL A 405 24.70 13.59 16.16
C VAL A 405 23.49 13.09 15.35
N SER A 406 22.34 13.73 15.50
CA SER A 406 21.08 13.42 14.82
C SER A 406 20.78 14.43 13.71
N GLY A 407 21.76 15.18 13.21
CA GLY A 407 21.52 16.11 12.09
C GLY A 407 20.58 17.28 12.40
N TYR A 408 20.22 17.51 13.68
CA TYR A 408 19.44 18.66 14.13
C TYR A 408 20.28 19.92 14.40
N ARG A 409 21.50 19.94 13.88
CA ARG A 409 22.34 21.15 13.88
C ARG A 409 21.65 22.21 13.03
N ARG A 410 21.07 23.22 13.70
CA ARG A 410 20.47 24.37 13.03
C ARG A 410 21.55 25.10 12.21
N GLY A 411 21.26 25.37 10.94
CA GLY A 411 21.99 26.38 10.17
C GLY A 411 23.34 25.96 9.60
N ALA A 412 23.47 24.71 9.12
CA ALA A 412 24.65 24.28 8.38
C ALA A 412 24.48 24.48 6.87
N LEU A 413 25.48 25.10 6.23
CA LEU A 413 25.61 25.18 4.78
C LEU A 413 26.39 23.94 4.29
N LEU A 414 25.78 23.14 3.41
CA LEU A 414 26.39 21.93 2.85
C LEU A 414 27.20 22.25 1.60
N VAL A 415 28.52 22.03 1.65
CA VAL A 415 29.42 22.35 0.55
C VAL A 415 30.00 21.07 -0.05
N ARG A 416 29.85 20.90 -1.36
CA ARG A 416 30.52 19.82 -2.11
C ARG A 416 31.86 20.29 -2.65
N VAL A 417 32.90 19.65 -2.19
CA VAL A 417 34.25 19.73 -2.75
C VAL A 417 34.36 18.64 -3.82
N PRO A 418 34.43 18.97 -5.11
CA PRO A 418 34.50 17.98 -6.17
C PRO A 418 35.87 17.28 -6.16
N ALA A 419 35.90 16.03 -6.64
CA ALA A 419 37.17 15.31 -6.79
C ALA A 419 38.13 16.10 -7.69
N MET A 420 39.32 16.41 -7.20
CA MET A 420 40.28 17.23 -7.93
C MET A 420 41.72 16.95 -7.55
N ARG A 421 42.63 17.27 -8.47
CA ARG A 421 44.07 17.27 -8.24
C ARG A 421 44.55 18.69 -7.89
N LEU A 422 45.26 18.81 -6.78
CA LEU A 422 45.79 20.06 -6.23
C LEU A 422 47.31 20.07 -6.36
N ASP A 423 47.82 20.90 -7.26
CA ASP A 423 49.26 21.16 -7.44
C ASP A 423 49.74 22.36 -6.61
N GLY A 424 48.81 23.06 -5.93
CA GLY A 424 49.02 24.26 -5.13
C GLY A 424 47.72 24.73 -4.48
N PRO A 425 47.70 25.90 -3.79
CA PRO A 425 46.49 26.44 -3.17
C PRO A 425 45.45 26.84 -4.24
N ARG A 426 44.18 26.49 -4.03
CA ARG A 426 43.04 26.89 -4.86
C ARG A 426 41.96 27.56 -4.02
N TRP A 427 41.20 28.44 -4.66
CA TRP A 427 40.23 29.32 -4.00
C TRP A 427 38.85 29.23 -4.64
N PHE A 428 37.82 29.15 -3.81
CA PHE A 428 36.43 29.02 -4.25
C PHE A 428 35.51 29.96 -3.48
N TYR A 429 34.62 30.66 -4.19
CA TYR A 429 33.49 31.32 -3.55
C TYR A 429 32.43 30.30 -3.16
N VAL A 430 31.81 30.52 -2.01
CA VAL A 430 30.71 29.66 -1.54
C VAL A 430 29.37 30.29 -1.88
N GLY A 431 28.52 29.55 -2.60
CA GLY A 431 27.14 29.93 -2.89
C GLY A 431 26.20 29.71 -1.71
N ALA A 432 25.10 30.48 -1.67
CA ALA A 432 24.05 30.30 -0.69
C ALA A 432 23.44 28.89 -0.74
N ASP A 433 23.47 28.21 -1.89
CA ASP A 433 23.06 26.81 -2.09
C ASP A 433 24.18 25.77 -1.85
N GLY A 434 25.33 26.23 -1.35
CA GLY A 434 26.49 25.38 -1.05
C GLY A 434 27.30 24.95 -2.27
N SER A 435 26.98 25.48 -3.47
CA SER A 435 27.82 25.30 -4.65
C SER A 435 29.13 26.05 -4.52
N LEU A 436 30.22 25.45 -5.01
CA LEU A 436 31.53 26.10 -5.10
C LEU A 436 31.71 26.73 -6.47
N HIS A 437 32.18 27.97 -6.47
CA HIS A 437 32.50 28.74 -7.65
C HIS A 437 33.99 29.03 -7.72
N ASP A 438 34.63 28.73 -8.83
CA ASP A 438 36.04 29.01 -9.07
C ASP A 438 36.30 30.52 -8.90
N ALA A 439 37.19 30.86 -7.97
CA ALA A 439 37.57 32.24 -7.71
C ALA A 439 38.80 32.66 -8.53
N GLU A 440 39.40 31.79 -9.35
CA GLU A 440 40.62 32.07 -10.12
C GLU A 440 40.37 32.35 -11.61
N GLU A 441 41.14 33.26 -12.20
CA GLU A 441 41.07 33.50 -13.65
C GLU A 441 41.76 32.37 -14.47
N PRO A 442 41.22 31.99 -15.65
CA PRO A 442 41.88 31.02 -16.52
C PRO A 442 43.18 31.60 -17.07
N GLY A 443 44.34 31.09 -16.63
CA GLY A 443 45.66 31.50 -17.17
C GLY A 443 46.78 31.78 -16.16
N GLY A 444 46.48 31.84 -14.87
CA GLY A 444 47.49 31.79 -13.80
C GLY A 444 47.92 33.14 -13.18
N ALA A 445 48.60 33.01 -12.03
CA ALA A 445 49.27 34.04 -11.22
C ALA A 445 48.40 34.98 -10.36
N GLY A 446 47.48 34.41 -9.55
CA GLY A 446 47.01 35.08 -8.32
C GLY A 446 45.92 36.14 -8.47
N LEU A 447 45.38 36.38 -9.67
CA LEU A 447 44.22 37.26 -9.86
C LEU A 447 42.89 36.53 -9.56
N ARG A 448 42.03 37.17 -8.75
CA ARG A 448 40.71 36.65 -8.35
C ARG A 448 39.61 37.16 -9.28
N ARG A 449 38.69 36.28 -9.68
CA ARG A 449 37.50 36.67 -10.48
C ARG A 449 36.64 37.66 -9.69
N PRO A 450 36.29 38.83 -10.24
CA PRO A 450 35.50 39.82 -9.51
C PRO A 450 34.04 39.39 -9.32
N LEU A 451 33.42 39.81 -8.22
CA LEU A 451 31.98 39.64 -7.97
C LEU A 451 31.16 40.64 -8.81
N GLU A 452 30.05 40.20 -9.41
CA GLU A 452 29.13 41.10 -10.13
C GLU A 452 28.33 41.94 -9.11
N VAL A 453 28.19 43.26 -9.32
CA VAL A 453 27.37 44.13 -8.46
C VAL A 453 26.21 44.69 -9.27
N THR A 454 24.96 44.42 -8.86
CA THR A 454 23.76 44.97 -9.52
C THR A 454 22.78 45.47 -8.47
N GLY A 455 22.49 46.78 -8.47
CA GLY A 455 21.53 47.39 -7.53
C GLY A 455 21.95 47.31 -6.05
N GLY A 456 23.26 47.25 -5.76
CA GLY A 456 23.79 47.06 -4.40
C GLY A 456 23.88 45.59 -3.96
N THR A 457 23.31 44.64 -4.72
CA THR A 457 23.37 43.21 -4.41
C THR A 457 24.52 42.55 -5.18
N ARG A 458 25.39 41.84 -4.46
CA ARG A 458 26.54 41.11 -5.03
C ARG A 458 26.09 39.77 -5.60
N ARG A 459 26.71 39.36 -6.71
CA ARG A 459 26.44 38.10 -7.40
C ARG A 459 27.71 37.35 -7.74
N LEU A 460 27.65 36.02 -7.61
CA LEU A 460 28.75 35.13 -7.96
C LEU A 460 28.97 35.08 -9.48
N PRO A 461 30.22 34.90 -9.95
CA PRO A 461 30.54 34.96 -11.38
C PRO A 461 29.76 33.89 -12.19
N PRO A 462 29.20 34.26 -13.35
CA PRO A 462 28.52 33.29 -14.21
C PRO A 462 29.53 32.30 -14.81
N ARG A 463 29.13 31.02 -14.88
CA ARG A 463 29.93 29.91 -15.45
C ARG A 463 31.22 29.56 -14.69
N SER A 464 31.35 29.93 -13.41
CA SER A 464 32.44 29.47 -12.53
C SER A 464 32.06 28.31 -11.60
N VAL A 465 30.83 27.78 -11.67
CA VAL A 465 30.37 26.69 -10.79
C VAL A 465 31.20 25.43 -11.03
N VAL A 466 31.91 24.96 -10.00
CA VAL A 466 32.75 23.76 -10.01
C VAL A 466 32.06 22.58 -9.33
N SER A 467 31.14 22.83 -8.39
CA SER A 467 30.35 21.79 -7.74
C SER A 467 28.85 22.04 -7.80
N LYS A 468 28.08 20.95 -7.91
CA LYS A 468 26.61 21.01 -7.83
C LYS A 468 26.19 21.27 -6.38
N PRO A 469 25.07 21.99 -6.15
CA PRO A 469 24.53 22.18 -4.80
C PRO A 469 24.11 20.83 -4.19
N VAL A 470 24.31 20.69 -2.88
CA VAL A 470 24.00 19.46 -2.10
C VAL A 470 22.82 19.65 -1.16
N GLY A 471 22.51 20.88 -0.77
CA GLY A 471 21.45 21.22 0.17
C GLY A 471 20.55 22.38 -0.28
N PRO A 472 19.57 22.76 0.55
CA PRO A 472 18.77 23.96 0.33
C PRO A 472 19.62 25.22 0.57
N ALA A 473 19.24 26.35 -0.01
CA ALA A 473 19.97 27.60 0.19
C ALA A 473 19.83 28.13 1.62
N PHE A 474 20.92 28.67 2.18
CA PHE A 474 20.97 29.22 3.54
C PHE A 474 21.40 30.71 3.54
N PRO A 475 20.67 31.59 4.27
CA PRO A 475 19.39 31.35 4.93
C PRO A 475 18.30 31.11 3.89
N GLU A 476 17.24 30.44 4.30
CA GLU A 476 16.13 30.13 3.38
C GLU A 476 15.47 31.43 2.90
N ALA A 477 15.26 31.55 1.59
CA ALA A 477 14.54 32.69 1.02
C ALA A 477 13.10 32.74 1.55
N PRO A 478 12.59 33.92 2.00
CA PRO A 478 11.21 34.03 2.47
C PRO A 478 10.22 33.72 1.34
N GLU A 479 9.26 32.84 1.59
CA GLU A 479 8.14 32.60 0.68
C GLU A 479 7.06 33.66 0.88
N THR A 480 6.50 34.18 -0.21
CA THR A 480 5.56 35.31 -0.23
C THR A 480 4.08 34.89 -0.19
N ALA A 481 3.73 33.62 0.05
CA ALA A 481 2.33 33.16 -0.01
C ALA A 481 1.97 32.10 1.06
N GLU A 482 0.76 32.22 1.63
CA GLU A 482 0.11 31.22 2.51
C GLU A 482 -0.10 29.90 1.74
N ARG A 483 0.30 28.76 2.32
CA ARG A 483 0.16 27.45 1.67
C ARG A 483 -1.15 26.76 2.07
N ALA A 484 -1.60 25.83 1.21
CA ALA A 484 -2.79 25.04 1.45
C ALA A 484 -2.70 24.32 2.82
N PRO A 485 -3.67 24.53 3.72
CA PRO A 485 -3.66 23.89 5.02
C PRO A 485 -3.74 22.37 4.88
N PHE A 486 -3.18 21.64 5.85
CA PHE A 486 -3.42 20.20 5.94
C PHE A 486 -4.87 19.96 6.41
N ALA A 487 -5.77 19.87 5.44
CA ALA A 487 -7.22 19.77 5.62
C ALA A 487 -7.84 18.36 5.82
N PRO A 488 -7.12 17.21 5.79
CA PRO A 488 -7.72 15.91 6.12
C PRO A 488 -7.57 15.52 7.61
N ALA A 489 -7.31 16.49 8.50
CA ALA A 489 -6.83 16.26 9.86
C ALA A 489 -7.87 15.68 10.83
N LEU A 490 -8.26 14.45 10.58
CA LEU A 490 -8.72 13.52 11.59
C LEU A 490 -7.52 12.62 11.89
N ILE A 491 -6.85 12.76 13.04
CA ILE A 491 -5.87 11.75 13.47
C ILE A 491 -6.58 10.40 13.45
N ALA A 492 -5.96 9.40 12.83
CA ALA A 492 -6.57 8.08 12.73
C ALA A 492 -6.94 7.56 14.15
N PRO A 493 -8.19 7.10 14.37
CA PRO A 493 -8.67 6.68 15.68
C PRO A 493 -7.79 5.54 16.20
N GLY A 494 -6.95 5.87 17.17
CA GLY A 494 -6.03 4.92 17.81
C GLY A 494 -4.63 4.81 17.20
N ALA A 495 -4.22 5.73 16.31
CA ALA A 495 -2.80 5.89 15.95
C ALA A 495 -2.27 7.19 16.55
N ALA A 496 -1.47 7.09 17.61
CA ALA A 496 -0.66 8.22 18.06
C ALA A 496 0.28 8.66 16.92
N PRO A 497 0.54 9.97 16.76
CA PRO A 497 1.60 10.45 15.90
C PRO A 497 2.91 9.74 16.25
N VAL A 498 3.71 9.38 15.25
CA VAL A 498 4.98 8.70 15.47
C VAL A 498 6.08 9.74 15.54
N PRO A 499 6.69 10.00 16.71
CA PRO A 499 7.87 10.85 16.78
C PRO A 499 9.01 10.06 16.12
N VAL A 500 9.41 10.49 14.93
CA VAL A 500 10.46 9.82 14.18
C VAL A 500 11.82 10.22 14.72
N HIS A 501 11.94 11.52 14.98
CA HIS A 501 13.21 12.13 15.26
C HIS A 501 13.04 13.42 16.08
N GLY A 502 14.03 13.81 16.89
CA GLY A 502 13.96 14.95 17.81
C GLY A 502 12.86 14.80 18.87
N LEU A 503 12.24 15.93 19.26
CA LEU A 503 11.12 16.05 20.19
C LEU A 503 11.40 15.67 21.66
N ARG A 504 12.67 15.65 22.08
CA ARG A 504 13.01 15.59 23.51
C ARG A 504 12.55 16.84 24.23
N VAL A 505 12.09 16.69 25.47
CA VAL A 505 11.72 17.79 26.34
C VAL A 505 12.87 18.11 27.29
N LEU A 506 13.31 19.36 27.31
CA LEU A 506 14.42 19.84 28.13
C LEU A 506 13.93 20.78 29.24
N GLU A 507 14.68 20.82 30.35
CA GLU A 507 14.43 21.76 31.44
C GLU A 507 14.76 23.23 31.08
N PRO A 508 14.16 24.22 31.78
CA PRO A 508 14.50 25.64 31.64
C PRO A 508 15.95 25.97 32.03
N ALA A 509 16.43 27.15 31.61
CA ALA A 509 17.83 27.57 31.63
C ALA A 509 18.60 27.25 32.94
N GLY A 510 19.61 26.37 32.84
CA GLY A 510 20.60 26.13 33.89
C GLY A 510 21.12 24.70 33.96
N GLY A 511 20.28 23.72 33.62
CA GLY A 511 20.67 22.31 33.51
C GLY A 511 20.29 21.81 32.12
N GLY A 512 21.25 21.58 31.23
CA GLY A 512 21.00 20.99 29.90
C GLY A 512 20.57 19.51 29.94
N GLY A 513 19.90 19.08 31.01
CA GLY A 513 19.51 17.69 31.26
C GLY A 513 18.09 17.37 30.81
N ALA A 514 17.84 16.06 30.63
CA ALA A 514 16.54 15.47 30.40
C ALA A 514 15.56 15.78 31.54
N LEU A 515 14.29 16.07 31.20
CA LEU A 515 13.22 16.17 32.19
C LEU A 515 13.02 14.84 32.95
N PRO A 516 12.82 14.87 34.28
CA PRO A 516 12.53 13.65 35.04
C PRO A 516 11.27 12.93 34.53
N GLY A 517 11.27 11.60 34.59
CA GLY A 517 10.16 10.73 34.18
C GLY A 517 8.83 11.00 34.89
N SER A 518 8.80 11.73 36.01
CA SER A 518 7.58 12.06 36.76
C SER A 518 6.84 13.30 36.26
N ARG A 519 7.40 14.05 35.31
CA ARG A 519 6.81 15.29 34.78
C ARG A 519 5.86 15.02 33.64
N HIS A 520 4.72 15.71 33.64
CA HIS A 520 3.68 15.56 32.62
C HIS A 520 3.89 16.52 31.46
N CYS A 521 3.83 15.97 30.25
CA CYS A 521 3.91 16.69 28.99
C CYS A 521 2.70 16.35 28.12
N ALA A 522 2.31 17.24 27.22
CA ALA A 522 1.28 16.93 26.23
C ALA A 522 1.46 17.69 24.92
N LEU A 523 1.00 17.06 23.84
CA LEU A 523 0.89 17.65 22.51
C LEU A 523 -0.59 17.74 22.16
N VAL A 524 -1.07 18.97 22.01
CA VAL A 524 -2.47 19.25 21.72
C VAL A 524 -2.62 19.44 20.22
N LEU A 525 -3.53 18.68 19.61
CA LEU A 525 -3.93 18.79 18.22
C LEU A 525 -5.32 19.44 18.15
N THR A 526 -5.42 20.47 17.33
CA THR A 526 -6.60 21.34 17.25
C THR A 526 -6.94 21.64 15.80
N LEU A 527 -8.20 21.98 15.58
CA LEU A 527 -8.67 22.43 14.29
C LEU A 527 -8.93 23.92 14.33
N THR A 528 -8.53 24.58 13.24
CA THR A 528 -8.68 26.02 13.06
C THR A 528 -9.51 26.31 11.82
N TYR A 529 -10.41 27.28 11.92
CA TYR A 529 -11.25 27.76 10.81
C TYR A 529 -11.48 29.28 10.96
N ALA A 530 -11.88 29.94 9.88
CA ALA A 530 -11.85 31.40 9.70
C ALA A 530 -13.20 32.12 9.96
N ALA A 531 -14.11 31.54 10.74
CA ALA A 531 -15.43 32.13 10.99
C ALA A 531 -15.34 33.38 11.90
N ALA A 532 -15.49 34.59 11.31
CA ALA A 532 -15.48 35.89 12.01
C ALA A 532 -14.25 36.16 12.92
N GLY A 533 -13.16 35.40 12.71
CA GLY A 533 -12.01 35.27 13.58
C GLY A 533 -11.46 33.84 13.48
N ARG A 534 -10.23 33.58 13.96
CA ARG A 534 -9.71 32.21 14.02
C ARG A 534 -10.18 31.54 15.31
N VAL A 535 -11.02 30.52 15.18
CA VAL A 535 -11.50 29.70 16.29
C VAL A 535 -10.64 28.44 16.39
N PHE A 536 -10.17 28.12 17.60
CA PHE A 536 -9.40 26.90 17.87
C PHE A 536 -10.28 25.91 18.61
N GLU A 537 -10.61 24.80 17.96
CA GLU A 537 -11.37 23.71 18.58
C GLU A 537 -10.41 22.57 18.97
N PRO A 538 -10.21 22.31 20.28
CA PRO A 538 -9.34 21.24 20.75
C PRO A 538 -9.89 19.86 20.39
N MET A 539 -9.22 19.19 19.46
CA MET A 539 -9.62 17.87 18.97
C MET A 539 -9.14 16.77 19.91
N LEU A 540 -7.82 16.70 20.13
CA LEU A 540 -7.17 15.63 20.90
C LEU A 540 -5.97 16.18 21.67
N ARG A 541 -5.87 15.87 22.96
CA ARG A 541 -4.66 16.12 23.76
C ARG A 541 -3.97 14.78 23.99
N LEU A 542 -2.69 14.69 23.60
CA LEU A 542 -1.90 13.48 23.76
C LEU A 542 -0.87 13.72 24.86
N ALA A 543 -1.13 13.16 26.05
CA ALA A 543 -0.28 13.32 27.22
C ALA A 543 0.74 12.18 27.34
N TRP A 544 1.93 12.47 27.85
CA TRP A 544 2.94 11.47 28.19
C TRP A 544 3.74 11.95 29.42
N GLN A 545 4.54 11.05 30.00
CA GLN A 545 5.43 11.36 31.11
C GLN A 545 6.89 11.20 30.69
N GLY A 546 7.77 12.10 31.15
CA GLY A 546 9.21 12.08 30.86
C GLY A 546 9.66 12.96 29.69
N ASP A 547 10.94 12.83 29.33
CA ASP A 547 11.65 13.67 28.37
C ASP A 547 11.58 13.17 26.92
N ASP A 548 11.54 11.87 26.69
CA ASP A 548 11.48 11.28 25.34
C ASP A 548 10.06 10.75 25.00
N PRO A 549 9.31 11.41 24.12
CA PRO A 549 8.00 10.94 23.70
C PRO A 549 8.03 9.62 22.91
N ARG A 550 9.18 9.14 22.41
CA ARG A 550 9.28 7.87 21.68
C ARG A 550 9.23 6.66 22.59
N ALA A 551 9.84 6.76 23.76
CA ALA A 551 9.87 5.72 24.77
C ALA A 551 8.72 5.84 25.78
N ALA A 552 7.99 6.94 25.76
CA ALA A 552 6.89 7.20 26.69
C ALA A 552 5.57 6.55 26.25
N ARG A 553 4.71 6.25 27.24
CA ARG A 553 3.33 5.83 27.03
C ARG A 553 2.43 7.05 26.83
N TRP A 554 1.66 7.04 25.74
CA TRP A 554 0.76 8.12 25.36
C TRP A 554 -0.67 7.88 25.88
N GLU A 555 -1.25 8.89 26.51
CA GLU A 555 -2.63 8.88 27.01
C GLU A 555 -3.47 9.95 26.28
N PRO A 556 -4.51 9.55 25.53
CA PRO A 556 -5.40 10.50 24.86
C PRO A 556 -6.39 11.08 25.86
N LEU A 557 -6.43 12.39 25.91
CA LEU A 557 -7.35 13.18 26.71
C LEU A 557 -8.29 13.96 25.79
N ASP A 558 -9.54 14.05 26.22
CA ASP A 558 -10.51 14.94 25.61
C ASP A 558 -10.15 16.42 25.92
N ALA A 559 -10.87 17.37 25.31
CA ALA A 559 -10.69 18.81 25.48
C ALA A 559 -10.95 19.27 26.91
N ARG A 560 -11.75 18.49 27.65
CA ARG A 560 -12.02 18.69 29.07
C ARG A 560 -11.02 17.92 29.95
N ALA A 561 -9.95 17.38 29.36
CA ALA A 561 -8.91 16.63 30.02
C ALA A 561 -9.33 15.30 30.68
N ARG A 562 -10.45 14.72 30.26
CA ARG A 562 -10.85 13.40 30.72
C ARG A 562 -10.18 12.34 29.84
N PRO A 563 -9.85 11.16 30.37
CA PRO A 563 -9.46 10.02 29.53
C PRO A 563 -10.48 9.88 28.42
N ALA A 564 -10.02 10.02 27.18
CA ALA A 564 -10.90 9.83 26.05
C ALA A 564 -11.26 8.34 26.02
N GLY A 565 -12.50 7.99 26.40
CA GLY A 565 -13.10 6.73 25.94
C GLY A 565 -12.97 6.66 24.42
N SER A 566 -12.90 5.45 23.84
CA SER A 566 -12.56 5.18 22.42
C SER A 566 -12.80 6.40 21.51
N ALA A 567 -11.75 6.93 20.88
CA ALA A 567 -11.71 8.22 20.16
C ALA A 567 -12.89 8.52 19.20
N ALA A 568 -13.74 7.54 18.89
CA ALA A 568 -14.97 7.60 18.12
C ALA A 568 -15.99 8.68 18.55
N GLY A 569 -16.21 8.90 19.86
CA GLY A 569 -17.31 9.78 20.33
C GLY A 569 -17.16 11.25 19.92
N ARG A 570 -15.93 11.75 19.82
CA ARG A 570 -15.64 13.14 19.44
C ARG A 570 -15.34 13.31 17.95
N LEU A 571 -14.91 12.23 17.30
CA LEU A 571 -14.77 12.16 15.85
C LEU A 571 -16.13 12.42 15.17
N ALA A 572 -17.24 12.02 15.81
CA ALA A 572 -18.60 12.32 15.38
C ALA A 572 -18.95 13.83 15.37
N GLU A 573 -18.58 14.58 16.42
CA GLU A 573 -18.81 16.05 16.49
C GLU A 573 -18.05 16.80 15.37
N LEU A 574 -16.86 16.30 15.04
CA LEU A 574 -16.03 16.83 13.97
C LEU A 574 -16.56 16.46 12.58
N VAL A 575 -17.10 15.26 12.42
CA VAL A 575 -17.82 14.85 11.20
C VAL A 575 -19.01 15.74 10.94
N ASP A 576 -19.79 16.07 11.96
CA ASP A 576 -20.91 16.99 11.82
C ASP A 576 -20.42 18.38 11.40
N SER A 577 -19.28 18.83 11.92
CA SER A 577 -18.65 20.09 11.49
C SER A 577 -18.20 20.06 10.02
N LEU A 578 -17.60 18.95 9.54
CA LEU A 578 -17.20 18.77 8.14
C LEU A 578 -18.40 18.67 7.19
N ARG A 579 -19.49 18.02 7.62
CA ARG A 579 -20.76 17.93 6.86
C ARG A 579 -21.42 19.28 6.60
N THR A 580 -21.17 20.27 7.45
CA THR A 580 -21.69 21.64 7.24
C THR A 580 -20.98 22.42 6.13
N GLY A 581 -20.00 21.82 5.42
CA GLY A 581 -19.38 22.40 4.23
C GLY A 581 -18.26 23.40 4.52
N ARG A 582 -17.59 23.29 5.67
CA ARG A 582 -16.47 24.15 6.06
C ARG A 582 -15.18 23.71 5.34
N ASN A 583 -14.78 24.45 4.31
CA ASN A 583 -13.59 24.16 3.48
C ASN A 583 -12.30 24.84 3.98
N ASP A 584 -12.35 25.53 5.11
CA ASP A 584 -11.28 26.36 5.69
C ASP A 584 -10.61 25.74 6.93
N VAL A 585 -10.78 24.43 7.13
CA VAL A 585 -10.26 23.69 8.30
C VAL A 585 -8.76 23.38 8.15
N ALA A 586 -7.96 23.73 9.16
CA ALA A 586 -6.53 23.43 9.23
C ALA A 586 -6.11 22.81 10.57
N LEU A 587 -5.18 21.84 10.54
CA LEU A 587 -4.55 21.29 11.74
C LEU A 587 -3.59 22.31 12.38
N ALA A 588 -3.76 22.56 13.66
CA ALA A 588 -2.80 23.30 14.49
C ALA A 588 -2.38 22.49 15.72
N MET A 589 -1.13 22.67 16.15
CA MET A 589 -0.48 21.91 17.20
C MET A 589 0.10 22.85 18.27
N ARG A 590 0.08 22.43 19.54
CA ARG A 590 0.64 23.16 20.68
C ARG A 590 1.27 22.20 21.69
N PHE A 591 2.40 22.59 22.28
CA PHE A 591 3.03 21.87 23.38
C PHE A 591 2.54 22.41 24.73
N GLU A 592 2.19 21.51 25.65
CA GLU A 592 1.83 21.80 27.04
C GLU A 592 2.74 21.01 27.99
N CYS A 593 3.11 21.59 29.12
CA CYS A 593 3.96 20.94 30.12
C CYS A 593 3.58 21.39 31.54
N GLU A 594 3.88 20.55 32.52
CA GLU A 594 3.86 20.91 33.94
C GLU A 594 4.90 21.98 34.29
N VAL A 595 6.04 21.97 33.61
CA VAL A 595 7.17 22.87 33.88
C VAL A 595 7.10 24.08 32.98
N ARG A 596 7.08 25.27 33.58
CA ARG A 596 7.13 26.55 32.85
C ARG A 596 8.49 26.70 32.16
N SER A 597 8.48 27.23 30.94
CA SER A 597 9.65 27.40 30.08
C SER A 597 10.35 26.10 29.67
N ALA A 598 9.69 24.94 29.86
CA ALA A 598 10.14 23.68 29.28
C ALA A 598 10.22 23.79 27.75
N VAL A 599 11.24 23.16 27.16
CA VAL A 599 11.52 23.27 25.73
C VAL A 599 11.31 21.92 25.08
N LEU A 600 10.32 21.83 24.19
CA LEU A 600 10.23 20.73 23.23
C LEU A 600 11.18 21.04 22.08
N THR A 601 12.23 20.23 21.95
CA THR A 601 13.24 20.38 20.89
C THR A 601 12.61 20.21 19.51
N PRO A 602 13.12 20.90 18.47
CA PRO A 602 12.66 20.66 17.10
C PRO A 602 12.73 19.18 16.74
N GLY A 603 11.74 18.68 16.02
CA GLY A 603 11.73 17.28 15.64
C GLY A 603 10.67 16.93 14.62
N GLU A 604 10.71 15.70 14.14
CA GLU A 604 9.89 15.22 13.03
C GLU A 604 8.91 14.17 13.53
N MET A 605 7.67 14.30 13.09
CA MET A 605 6.57 13.46 13.54
C MET A 605 5.71 13.05 12.36
N ALA A 606 5.49 11.75 12.17
CA ALA A 606 4.54 11.26 11.19
C ALA A 606 3.13 11.32 11.78
N VAL A 607 2.22 12.01 11.10
CA VAL A 607 0.80 12.08 11.45
C VAL A 607 0.01 11.40 10.34
N THR A 608 -0.71 10.33 10.69
CA THR A 608 -1.57 9.61 9.76
C THR A 608 -3.03 9.98 10.00
N ALA A 609 -3.70 10.40 8.93
CA ALA A 609 -5.12 10.72 8.95
C ALA A 609 -5.99 9.45 8.92
N VAL A 610 -7.27 9.58 9.29
CA VAL A 610 -8.30 8.53 9.22
C VAL A 610 -8.36 7.82 7.87
N ASP A 611 -8.14 8.57 6.78
CA ASP A 611 -8.19 8.08 5.40
C ASP A 611 -6.90 7.34 4.98
N GLY A 612 -5.95 7.16 5.90
CA GLY A 612 -4.66 6.53 5.69
C GLY A 612 -3.61 7.44 5.04
N ARG A 613 -3.90 8.73 4.80
CA ARG A 613 -2.88 9.68 4.32
C ARG A 613 -1.95 10.06 5.46
N ALA A 614 -0.65 9.85 5.29
CA ALA A 614 0.35 10.32 6.22
C ALA A 614 0.99 11.63 5.75
N VAL A 615 1.33 12.49 6.70
CA VAL A 615 2.20 13.65 6.49
C VAL A 615 3.29 13.65 7.56
N LEU A 616 4.52 13.87 7.12
CA LEU A 616 5.63 14.15 8.02
C LEU A 616 5.57 15.62 8.43
N VAL A 617 5.28 15.88 9.70
CA VAL A 617 5.24 17.21 10.27
C VAL A 617 6.62 17.59 10.78
N HIS A 618 7.14 18.71 10.29
CA HIS A 618 8.38 19.31 10.77
C HIS A 618 8.07 20.32 11.88
N LEU A 619 8.03 19.85 13.13
CA LEU A 619 7.76 20.71 14.29
C LEU A 619 8.96 21.60 14.62
N PRO A 620 8.75 22.90 14.90
CA PRO A 620 9.80 23.80 15.35
C PRO A 620 10.05 23.58 16.85
N GLU A 621 11.00 24.33 17.42
CA GLU A 621 11.11 24.44 18.88
C GLU A 621 9.85 25.08 19.44
N LEU A 622 9.27 24.44 20.45
CA LEU A 622 8.11 24.92 21.17
C LEU A 622 8.48 25.11 22.65
N VAL A 623 8.37 26.35 23.13
CA VAL A 623 8.70 26.71 24.51
C VAL A 623 7.42 26.94 25.30
N ALA A 624 7.26 26.24 26.42
CA ALA A 624 6.10 26.33 27.29
C ALA A 624 6.10 27.62 28.15
N ASP A 625 6.14 28.80 27.51
CA ASP A 625 6.18 30.11 28.19
C ASP A 625 5.27 31.15 27.51
N ALA A 626 4.37 30.71 26.62
CA ALA A 626 3.42 31.60 25.97
C ALA A 626 2.28 31.99 26.93
N GLY A 627 1.88 33.27 26.88
CA GLY A 627 0.68 33.76 27.57
C GLY A 627 -0.61 33.09 27.06
N PRO A 628 -1.75 33.26 27.76
CA PRO A 628 -3.04 32.75 27.30
C PRO A 628 -3.42 33.33 25.94
N VAL A 629 -3.62 32.48 24.93
CA VAL A 629 -4.25 32.86 23.66
C VAL A 629 -5.75 32.86 23.88
N ALA A 630 -6.41 34.02 23.73
CA ALA A 630 -7.81 34.24 24.14
C ALA A 630 -8.83 33.27 23.50
N ALA A 631 -8.53 32.70 22.33
CA ALA A 631 -9.39 31.76 21.61
C ALA A 631 -9.08 30.28 21.88
N TRP A 632 -8.12 29.95 22.76
CA TRP A 632 -7.67 28.57 23.01
C TRP A 632 -7.72 28.21 24.51
N PRO A 633 -8.52 27.22 24.93
CA PRO A 633 -8.60 26.78 26.33
C PRO A 633 -7.25 26.38 26.93
N ARG A 634 -7.02 26.66 28.23
CA ARG A 634 -5.82 26.20 28.96
C ARG A 634 -5.84 24.69 29.21
N GLY A 635 -4.66 24.12 29.38
CA GLY A 635 -4.53 22.76 29.89
C GLY A 635 -5.06 22.61 31.32
N PRO A 636 -5.57 21.43 31.68
CA PRO A 636 -5.88 21.07 33.07
C PRO A 636 -4.60 21.09 33.91
N ALA A 637 -4.70 21.19 35.23
CA ALA A 637 -3.56 20.81 36.08
C ALA A 637 -3.24 19.32 35.86
N PRO A 638 -1.96 18.90 35.75
CA PRO A 638 -0.74 19.69 35.94
C PRO A 638 -0.21 20.45 34.71
N LEU A 639 -0.77 20.26 33.51
CA LEU A 639 -0.36 20.84 32.21
C LEU A 639 -0.70 22.34 32.07
N THR A 640 -0.10 23.18 32.90
CA THR A 640 -0.44 24.62 33.00
C THR A 640 0.41 25.53 32.10
N ALA A 641 1.60 25.09 31.70
CA ALA A 641 2.49 25.85 30.83
C ALA A 641 2.26 25.46 29.36
N GLN A 642 2.34 26.42 28.43
CA GLN A 642 1.95 26.20 27.03
C GLN A 642 2.82 26.97 26.03
N SER A 643 2.96 26.44 24.82
CA SER A 643 3.68 27.08 23.71
C SER A 643 2.80 27.96 22.84
N GLU A 644 3.45 28.79 22.00
CA GLU A 644 2.79 29.40 20.84
C GLU A 644 2.30 28.27 19.89
N PRO A 645 1.07 28.36 19.37
CA PRO A 645 0.55 27.34 18.47
C PRO A 645 1.11 27.46 17.05
N VAL A 646 1.28 26.30 16.40
CA VAL A 646 1.75 26.22 15.01
C VAL A 646 0.73 25.53 14.12
N GLN A 647 0.48 26.07 12.94
CA GLN A 647 -0.40 25.46 11.94
C GLN A 647 0.42 24.59 10.99
N VAL A 648 -0.14 23.43 10.62
CA VAL A 648 0.46 22.44 9.72
C VAL A 648 -0.10 22.60 8.31
N GLY A 649 0.78 22.65 7.32
CA GLY A 649 0.43 22.70 5.91
C GLY A 649 0.50 21.33 5.25
N ALA A 650 -0.11 21.20 4.08
CA ALA A 650 -0.19 19.92 3.37
C ALA A 650 1.18 19.33 2.96
N ASP A 651 2.24 20.14 2.96
CA ASP A 651 3.61 19.74 2.68
C ASP A 651 4.39 19.27 3.92
N GLY A 652 3.81 19.38 5.11
CA GLY A 652 4.46 19.06 6.39
C GLY A 652 5.21 20.23 7.04
N SER A 653 5.26 21.40 6.39
CA SER A 653 5.82 22.62 7.00
C SER A 653 4.92 23.13 8.12
N THR A 654 5.49 23.96 9.01
CA THR A 654 4.77 24.58 10.13
C THR A 654 4.94 26.11 10.12
N TRP A 655 3.84 26.82 10.38
CA TRP A 655 3.77 28.29 10.46
C TRP A 655 3.23 28.71 11.82
N VAL A 656 3.49 29.94 12.25
CA VAL A 656 2.78 30.52 13.40
C VAL A 656 1.29 30.50 13.08
N ALA A 657 0.49 29.85 13.93
CA ALA A 657 -0.94 29.72 13.69
C ALA A 657 -1.57 31.11 13.57
N GLY A 658 -2.30 31.35 12.48
CA GLY A 658 -2.90 32.66 12.23
C GLY A 658 -2.12 33.59 11.31
N THR A 659 -0.91 33.23 10.89
CA THR A 659 -0.06 34.10 10.07
C THR A 659 0.67 33.33 8.97
N ASN A 660 1.26 34.06 8.01
CA ASN A 660 2.12 33.49 6.98
C ASN A 660 3.59 33.36 7.42
N ARG A 661 3.86 33.55 8.72
CA ARG A 661 5.22 33.47 9.27
C ARG A 661 5.62 32.01 9.42
N LEU A 662 6.47 31.54 8.50
CA LEU A 662 7.06 30.20 8.54
C LEU A 662 7.88 30.00 9.83
N ARG A 663 7.67 28.87 10.51
CA ARG A 663 8.43 28.46 11.70
C ARG A 663 9.41 27.34 11.38
N ARG A 664 9.00 26.35 10.59
CA ARG A 664 9.89 25.31 10.08
C ARG A 664 9.38 24.77 8.76
N ARG A 665 10.24 24.74 7.74
CA ARG A 665 9.92 24.22 6.42
C ARG A 665 10.12 22.71 6.36
N ALA A 666 9.28 22.03 5.57
CA ALA A 666 9.57 20.68 5.10
C ALA A 666 10.69 20.71 4.06
N LEU A 667 11.78 19.98 4.31
CA LEU A 667 13.03 20.11 3.56
C LEU A 667 13.09 19.30 2.23
N GLY A 668 11.99 18.69 1.79
CA GLY A 668 11.89 18.11 0.43
C GLY A 668 12.89 16.99 0.11
N ALA A 669 12.89 16.57 -1.16
CA ALA A 669 13.32 15.24 -1.66
C ALA A 669 14.82 14.89 -1.66
N GLU A 670 15.73 15.85 -1.54
CA GLU A 670 17.14 15.68 -2.01
C GLU A 670 18.22 16.13 -1.01
N VAL A 671 17.89 16.39 0.25
CA VAL A 671 18.88 16.88 1.22
C VAL A 671 19.46 15.72 2.04
N PRO A 672 20.78 15.43 1.97
CA PRO A 672 21.43 14.54 2.90
C PRO A 672 21.56 15.24 4.26
N LEU A 673 20.90 14.70 5.29
CA LEU A 673 21.18 15.04 6.69
C LEU A 673 22.29 14.13 7.19
N LEU A 674 23.23 14.66 7.98
CA LEU A 674 24.30 13.85 8.55
C LEU A 674 24.27 13.75 10.05
N GLY A 675 24.55 12.52 10.48
CA GLY A 675 24.45 12.07 11.85
C GLY A 675 23.87 10.64 11.92
N PRO A 676 24.41 9.72 12.76
CA PRO A 676 24.10 8.29 12.75
C PRO A 676 22.65 7.87 13.10
N VAL A 677 21.76 8.80 13.47
CA VAL A 677 20.32 8.49 13.69
C VAL A 677 19.39 9.53 13.06
N ALA A 678 19.93 10.51 12.31
CA ALA A 678 19.11 11.38 11.49
C ALA A 678 18.61 10.60 10.28
N VAL A 679 17.36 10.82 9.89
CA VAL A 679 16.72 10.11 8.78
C VAL A 679 17.52 10.35 7.49
N ARG A 680 18.41 9.42 7.16
CA ARG A 680 18.91 9.25 5.81
C ARG A 680 17.72 8.84 4.97
N ARG A 681 17.38 9.61 3.93
CA ARG A 681 16.50 9.10 2.86
C ARG A 681 17.21 7.88 2.28
N ARG A 682 16.69 6.69 2.56
CA ARG A 682 17.36 5.45 2.19
C ARG A 682 17.60 5.40 0.69
N GLU A 683 18.79 4.98 0.31
CA GLU A 683 19.09 4.59 -1.05
C GLU A 683 18.57 3.17 -1.27
N VAL A 684 17.71 3.02 -2.27
CA VAL A 684 17.16 1.71 -2.60
C VAL A 684 18.17 1.01 -3.50
N ARG A 685 18.59 -0.18 -3.08
CA ARG A 685 19.47 -1.04 -3.86
C ARG A 685 18.77 -2.37 -4.11
N TRP A 686 18.87 -2.87 -5.33
CA TRP A 686 18.49 -4.25 -5.58
C TRP A 686 19.59 -5.17 -5.05
N ARG A 687 19.21 -6.20 -4.29
CA ARG A 687 20.13 -7.24 -3.84
C ARG A 687 19.42 -8.56 -3.77
N ARG A 688 20.11 -9.65 -4.14
CA ARG A 688 19.63 -10.98 -3.78
C ARG A 688 19.69 -11.12 -2.28
N LEU A 689 18.55 -11.43 -1.67
CA LEU A 689 18.46 -11.72 -0.25
C LEU A 689 18.34 -13.23 -0.08
N CYS A 690 19.12 -13.75 0.85
CA CYS A 690 19.06 -15.14 1.22
C CYS A 690 17.87 -15.33 2.18
N ALA A 691 17.04 -16.30 1.84
CA ALA A 691 15.80 -16.58 2.54
C ALA A 691 15.96 -17.64 3.65
N TRP A 692 17.17 -18.15 3.84
CA TRP A 692 17.44 -19.26 4.76
C TRP A 692 17.46 -18.78 6.20
N ARG A 693 16.80 -19.55 7.07
CA ARG A 693 16.67 -19.28 8.51
C ARG A 693 18.02 -19.41 9.27
N ASN A 694 19.03 -20.05 8.65
CA ASN A 694 20.35 -20.36 9.22
C ASN A 694 21.47 -20.10 8.18
N GLU A 695 21.86 -18.85 7.94
CA GLU A 695 23.13 -18.58 7.25
C GLU A 695 24.30 -19.01 8.15
N THR A 696 25.20 -19.86 7.63
CA THR A 696 26.43 -20.24 8.33
C THR A 696 27.53 -19.20 8.07
N ALA A 697 28.49 -19.11 9.00
CA ALA A 697 29.58 -18.12 9.02
C ALA A 697 30.41 -17.99 7.72
N THR A 698 30.40 -19.03 6.88
CA THR A 698 31.22 -19.14 5.66
C THR A 698 30.54 -18.68 4.38
N GLU A 699 29.21 -18.43 4.38
CA GLU A 699 28.42 -18.07 3.19
C GLU A 699 27.59 -16.79 3.38
N HIS A 700 28.06 -15.85 4.20
CA HIS A 700 27.35 -14.59 4.40
C HIS A 700 27.35 -13.72 3.14
N LEU A 701 26.15 -13.34 2.70
CA LEU A 701 26.00 -12.14 1.90
C LEU A 701 26.29 -10.93 2.82
N ASP A 702 27.04 -9.93 2.34
CA ASP A 702 27.35 -8.71 3.11
C ASP A 702 26.09 -8.13 3.77
N PRO A 703 26.10 -7.50 4.95
CA PRO A 703 24.89 -6.87 5.51
C PRO A 703 24.36 -5.74 4.65
N THR A 704 23.09 -5.36 4.84
CA THR A 704 22.56 -4.09 4.31
C THR A 704 23.25 -2.91 5.01
N PRO A 705 23.94 -2.00 4.27
CA PRO A 705 24.61 -0.87 4.88
C PRO A 705 23.64 0.16 5.50
N PRO A 706 24.05 0.91 6.54
CA PRO A 706 23.28 2.03 7.08
C PRO A 706 22.90 3.05 5.98
N GLY A 707 21.67 3.54 5.99
CA GLY A 707 21.13 4.41 4.96
C GLY A 707 20.67 3.70 3.68
N ARG A 708 20.60 2.36 3.64
CA ARG A 708 20.11 1.60 2.48
C ARG A 708 18.83 0.79 2.77
N LEU A 709 18.08 0.52 1.71
CA LEU A 709 16.98 -0.44 1.65
C LEU A 709 17.31 -1.44 0.55
N ASP A 710 17.74 -2.64 0.92
CA ASP A 710 17.99 -3.72 -0.02
C ASP A 710 16.67 -4.43 -0.33
N VAL A 711 16.35 -4.58 -1.61
CA VAL A 711 15.08 -5.19 -2.04
C VAL A 711 15.36 -6.37 -2.97
N ASP A 712 14.73 -7.51 -2.69
CA ASP A 712 14.64 -8.67 -3.57
C ASP A 712 13.19 -8.88 -4.04
N PRO A 713 12.79 -8.26 -5.16
CA PRO A 713 11.48 -8.43 -5.77
C PRO A 713 11.11 -9.87 -6.11
N ARG A 714 12.09 -10.77 -6.29
CA ARG A 714 11.84 -12.15 -6.74
C ARG A 714 11.32 -13.02 -5.61
N PHE A 715 11.82 -12.81 -4.40
CA PHE A 715 11.42 -13.58 -3.22
C PHE A 715 10.49 -12.81 -2.29
N GLY A 716 10.14 -11.58 -2.66
CA GLY A 716 9.34 -10.71 -1.83
C GLY A 716 10.04 -10.36 -0.52
N LEU A 717 11.36 -10.22 -0.57
CA LEU A 717 12.19 -9.90 0.59
C LEU A 717 12.68 -8.47 0.49
N PHE A 718 12.88 -7.84 1.64
CA PHE A 718 13.65 -6.62 1.76
C PHE A 718 14.38 -6.60 3.10
N SER A 719 15.46 -5.82 3.17
CA SER A 719 16.23 -5.67 4.38
C SER A 719 16.69 -4.24 4.60
N VAL A 720 16.89 -3.93 5.87
CA VAL A 720 17.39 -2.65 6.38
C VAL A 720 18.54 -2.92 7.33
N ALA A 721 19.47 -1.97 7.47
CA ALA A 721 20.54 -2.10 8.45
C ALA A 721 19.97 -2.27 9.87
N ALA A 722 20.53 -3.20 10.66
CA ALA A 722 20.11 -3.42 12.04
C ALA A 722 20.38 -2.23 12.96
N SER A 723 21.36 -1.38 12.60
CA SER A 723 21.62 -0.11 13.27
C SER A 723 20.55 0.95 13.04
N GLU A 724 19.64 0.77 12.07
CA GLU A 724 18.60 1.72 11.69
C GLU A 724 17.23 1.01 11.56
N PRO A 725 16.64 0.52 12.66
CA PRO A 725 15.36 -0.18 12.61
C PRO A 725 14.19 0.76 12.22
N PRO A 726 13.09 0.23 11.67
CA PRO A 726 11.83 0.97 11.56
C PRO A 726 11.35 1.45 12.94
N VAL A 727 10.89 2.70 13.03
CA VAL A 727 10.39 3.27 14.29
C VAL A 727 8.94 2.83 14.51
N GLY A 728 8.69 2.13 15.61
CA GLY A 728 7.35 1.75 16.04
C GLY A 728 6.51 2.95 16.50
N HIS A 729 5.19 2.82 16.46
CA HIS A 729 4.32 3.78 17.14
C HIS A 729 4.51 3.67 18.66
N PRO A 730 4.47 4.80 19.40
CA PRO A 730 4.58 4.76 20.86
C PRO A 730 3.41 3.97 21.47
N GLU A 731 3.65 3.37 22.63
CA GLU A 731 2.60 2.63 23.34
C GLU A 731 1.46 3.57 23.73
N GLY A 732 0.23 3.15 23.46
CA GLY A 732 -0.98 3.92 23.79
C GLY A 732 -2.12 2.99 24.20
N PRO A 733 -3.33 3.53 24.43
CA PRO A 733 -4.50 2.72 24.80
C PRO A 733 -4.98 1.79 23.68
N VAL A 734 -4.47 1.97 22.46
CA VAL A 734 -4.70 1.10 21.33
C VAL A 734 -3.34 0.57 20.87
N PRO A 735 -3.13 -0.75 20.76
CA PRO A 735 -1.87 -1.32 20.30
C PRO A 735 -1.39 -0.70 18.98
N PRO A 736 -0.08 -0.43 18.82
CA PRO A 736 0.46 0.21 17.62
C PRO A 736 0.28 -0.67 16.38
N PRO A 737 -0.02 -0.10 15.19
CA PRO A 737 0.00 -0.88 13.95
C PRO A 737 1.43 -1.39 13.64
N PRO A 738 1.57 -2.43 12.80
CA PRO A 738 2.87 -2.96 12.44
C PRO A 738 3.73 -1.90 11.75
N PRO A 739 5.05 -1.83 12.06
CA PRO A 739 5.86 -0.72 11.61
C PRO A 739 6.24 -0.76 10.13
N VAL A 740 5.91 -1.85 9.45
CA VAL A 740 6.12 -2.01 8.02
C VAL A 740 4.92 -2.75 7.44
N THR A 741 4.39 -2.24 6.34
CA THR A 741 3.33 -2.88 5.54
C THR A 741 3.73 -2.84 4.06
N VAL A 742 3.08 -3.63 3.20
CA VAL A 742 3.36 -3.58 1.74
C VAL A 742 2.05 -3.55 0.97
N ASP A 743 1.95 -2.68 -0.03
CA ASP A 743 0.93 -2.83 -1.07
C ASP A 743 1.45 -3.80 -2.14
N VAL A 744 0.70 -4.84 -2.43
CA VAL A 744 1.06 -5.83 -3.45
C VAL A 744 -0.11 -6.09 -4.37
N GLN A 745 0.16 -6.75 -5.50
CA GLN A 745 -0.89 -7.30 -6.34
C GLN A 745 -0.98 -8.81 -6.14
N VAL A 746 -2.10 -9.28 -5.60
CA VAL A 746 -2.36 -10.71 -5.37
C VAL A 746 -2.95 -11.33 -6.63
N GLY A 747 -2.35 -12.43 -7.08
CA GLY A 747 -2.83 -13.18 -8.23
C GLY A 747 -3.94 -14.16 -7.88
N SER A 748 -4.93 -14.32 -8.75
CA SER A 748 -5.95 -15.39 -8.66
C SER A 748 -6.43 -15.79 -10.05
N THR A 749 -6.98 -16.99 -10.22
CA THR A 749 -7.57 -17.38 -11.52
C THR A 749 -8.94 -16.71 -11.74
N MET A 750 -9.75 -16.64 -10.68
CA MET A 750 -10.98 -15.84 -10.60
C MET A 750 -11.19 -15.41 -9.15
N GLU A 751 -12.21 -14.58 -8.91
CA GLU A 751 -12.60 -14.10 -7.58
C GLU A 751 -13.21 -15.24 -6.74
N VAL A 752 -12.35 -16.09 -6.17
CA VAL A 752 -12.66 -17.18 -5.23
C VAL A 752 -11.81 -17.02 -3.97
N GLY A 753 -12.43 -17.16 -2.81
CA GLY A 753 -11.84 -16.96 -1.51
C GLY A 753 -11.79 -15.49 -1.09
N ALA A 754 -11.06 -15.21 -0.02
CA ALA A 754 -10.98 -13.91 0.63
C ALA A 754 -10.14 -12.86 -0.13
N LEU A 755 -10.19 -12.85 -1.46
CA LEU A 755 -9.44 -11.91 -2.29
C LEU A 755 -9.89 -10.46 -2.04
N PRO A 756 -8.99 -9.46 -2.17
CA PRO A 756 -9.32 -8.05 -1.94
C PRO A 756 -10.16 -7.48 -3.10
N VAL A 757 -11.44 -7.82 -3.12
CA VAL A 757 -12.41 -7.43 -4.15
C VAL A 757 -13.63 -6.74 -3.55
N ASP A 758 -14.41 -6.08 -4.39
CA ASP A 758 -15.73 -5.55 -4.02
C ASP A 758 -16.75 -6.70 -4.05
N ARG A 759 -16.99 -7.28 -2.88
CA ARG A 759 -17.80 -8.49 -2.71
C ARG A 759 -19.28 -8.20 -2.79
N ASP A 760 -19.72 -7.06 -2.27
CA ASP A 760 -21.12 -6.61 -2.36
C ASP A 760 -21.54 -6.53 -3.82
N ARG A 761 -20.70 -5.95 -4.68
CA ARG A 761 -20.93 -5.92 -6.12
C ARG A 761 -20.97 -7.32 -6.75
N LEU A 762 -20.06 -8.21 -6.37
CA LEU A 762 -20.02 -9.58 -6.92
C LEU A 762 -21.17 -10.47 -6.44
N LEU A 763 -21.70 -10.20 -5.25
CA LEU A 763 -22.87 -10.85 -4.67
C LEU A 763 -24.18 -10.20 -5.12
N ASN A 764 -24.13 -9.09 -5.88
CA ASN A 764 -25.27 -8.24 -6.23
C ASN A 764 -26.09 -7.82 -4.99
N ARG A 765 -25.39 -7.43 -3.91
CA ARG A 765 -25.99 -6.98 -2.65
C ARG A 765 -25.72 -5.49 -2.43
N PRO A 766 -26.67 -4.75 -1.83
CA PRO A 766 -26.38 -3.40 -1.39
C PRO A 766 -25.38 -3.44 -0.22
N PRO A 767 -24.44 -2.48 -0.14
CA PRO A 767 -23.49 -2.42 0.96
C PRO A 767 -24.22 -2.21 2.28
N ARG A 768 -23.97 -3.10 3.24
CA ARG A 768 -24.57 -3.01 4.58
C ARG A 768 -23.89 -1.92 5.41
N ARG A 769 -24.66 -1.31 6.31
CA ARG A 769 -24.11 -0.38 7.31
C ARG A 769 -23.59 -1.22 8.50
N PRO A 770 -22.31 -1.10 8.87
CA PRO A 770 -21.76 -1.84 10.01
C PRO A 770 -22.29 -1.28 11.34
N THR A 771 -22.41 -2.16 12.32
CA THR A 771 -22.66 -1.79 13.73
C THR A 771 -21.35 -1.58 14.47
N ARG A 772 -20.29 -2.32 14.10
CA ARG A 772 -18.95 -2.26 14.69
C ARG A 772 -17.88 -2.40 13.63
N LEU A 773 -16.72 -1.80 13.91
CA LEU A 773 -15.56 -1.83 13.04
C LEU A 773 -14.41 -2.57 13.72
N VAL A 774 -13.65 -3.34 12.94
CA VAL A 774 -12.43 -4.01 13.38
C VAL A 774 -11.27 -3.56 12.49
N CYS A 775 -10.19 -3.08 13.09
CA CYS A 775 -9.06 -2.51 12.37
C CYS A 775 -7.76 -2.67 13.17
N ALA A 776 -6.85 -3.54 12.72
CA ALA A 776 -5.53 -3.68 13.32
C ALA A 776 -4.50 -2.63 12.84
N SER A 777 -4.77 -1.91 11.75
CA SER A 777 -3.93 -0.82 11.22
C SER A 777 -4.21 0.55 11.87
N GLY A 778 -5.34 0.70 12.56
CA GLY A 778 -5.74 1.95 13.23
C GLY A 778 -6.31 3.05 12.33
N HIS A 779 -6.44 2.80 11.02
CA HIS A 779 -7.06 3.74 10.06
C HIS A 779 -8.22 3.08 9.30
N LEU A 780 -9.29 3.83 9.02
CA LEU A 780 -10.50 3.23 8.45
C LEU A 780 -10.46 3.06 6.92
N GLY A 781 -9.39 3.51 6.26
CA GLY A 781 -9.24 3.41 4.82
C GLY A 781 -9.83 4.59 4.04
N ARG A 782 -9.56 4.62 2.72
CA ARG A 782 -10.02 5.71 1.85
C ARG A 782 -11.49 5.55 1.52
N GLY A 783 -12.24 6.66 1.59
CA GLY A 783 -13.66 6.69 1.20
C GLY A 783 -14.63 6.21 2.28
N THR A 784 -14.13 5.97 3.50
CA THR A 784 -14.98 5.63 4.64
C THR A 784 -15.97 6.75 4.91
N PRO A 785 -17.29 6.44 4.95
CA PRO A 785 -18.31 7.42 5.22
C PRO A 785 -18.05 8.11 6.57
N PRO A 786 -18.16 9.45 6.65
CA PRO A 786 -17.93 10.17 7.89
C PRO A 786 -18.79 9.68 9.08
N ASP A 787 -20.01 9.17 8.86
CA ASP A 787 -20.86 8.60 9.93
C ASP A 787 -20.26 7.37 10.61
N TRP A 788 -19.35 6.64 9.96
CA TRP A 788 -18.75 5.44 10.54
C TRP A 788 -17.73 5.76 11.63
N LEU A 789 -17.26 7.01 11.69
CA LEU A 789 -16.31 7.47 12.70
C LEU A 789 -16.89 7.44 14.12
N GLY A 790 -18.21 7.42 14.26
CA GLY A 790 -18.90 7.26 15.54
C GLY A 790 -19.17 5.80 15.96
N LEU A 791 -18.82 4.81 15.13
CA LEU A 791 -19.04 3.39 15.45
C LEU A 791 -17.97 2.86 16.41
N PRO A 792 -18.30 1.86 17.26
CA PRO A 792 -17.30 1.16 18.08
C PRO A 792 -16.21 0.55 17.19
N LEU A 793 -14.94 0.88 17.50
CA LEU A 793 -13.76 0.41 16.79
C LEU A 793 -12.95 -0.52 17.69
N HIS A 794 -12.69 -1.73 17.22
CA HIS A 794 -11.94 -2.78 17.93
C HIS A 794 -10.66 -3.14 17.16
N ARG A 795 -9.62 -3.59 17.86
CA ARG A 795 -8.35 -4.04 17.24
C ARG A 795 -8.34 -5.52 16.90
N ARG A 796 -9.10 -6.32 17.65
CA ARG A 796 -9.24 -7.76 17.51
C ARG A 796 -10.69 -8.11 17.17
N LEU A 797 -10.87 -9.22 16.47
CA LEU A 797 -12.21 -9.73 16.16
C LEU A 797 -12.88 -10.26 17.43
N SER A 798 -12.13 -10.92 18.30
CA SER A 798 -12.58 -11.42 19.61
C SER A 798 -13.14 -10.31 20.49
N ASP A 799 -12.46 -9.15 20.56
CA ASP A 799 -12.92 -8.00 21.33
C ASP A 799 -14.24 -7.43 20.78
N ALA A 800 -14.41 -7.42 19.46
CA ALA A 800 -15.64 -6.96 18.82
C ALA A 800 -16.82 -7.89 19.09
N LEU A 801 -16.59 -9.21 19.03
CA LEU A 801 -17.59 -10.23 19.36
C LEU A 801 -17.98 -10.17 20.84
N ALA A 802 -17.01 -10.00 21.74
CA ALA A 802 -17.25 -9.90 23.18
C ALA A 802 -18.01 -8.63 23.59
N ALA A 803 -17.87 -7.54 22.83
CA ALA A 803 -18.52 -6.26 23.11
C ALA A 803 -19.97 -6.16 22.63
N VAL A 804 -20.53 -7.22 22.03
CA VAL A 804 -21.94 -7.26 21.61
C VAL A 804 -22.82 -7.37 22.85
N ASP A 805 -23.56 -6.30 23.15
CA ASP A 805 -24.37 -6.17 24.36
C ASP A 805 -25.60 -7.10 24.37
N THR A 806 -26.00 -7.53 25.57
CA THR A 806 -27.15 -8.43 25.78
C THR A 806 -28.53 -7.77 25.57
N GLY A 807 -28.60 -6.45 25.44
CA GLY A 807 -29.81 -5.68 25.09
C GLY A 807 -29.78 -5.04 23.70
N GLY A 808 -28.84 -5.46 22.84
CA GLY A 808 -28.52 -4.84 21.55
C GLY A 808 -29.52 -5.10 20.41
N ALA A 809 -29.21 -4.57 19.24
CA ALA A 809 -30.02 -4.70 18.02
C ALA A 809 -30.15 -6.17 17.56
N ALA A 810 -31.25 -6.50 16.88
CA ALA A 810 -31.48 -7.84 16.35
C ALA A 810 -30.43 -8.27 15.29
N VAL A 811 -29.81 -7.31 14.61
CA VAL A 811 -28.79 -7.54 13.58
C VAL A 811 -27.48 -6.89 14.00
N GLU A 812 -26.42 -7.69 14.08
CA GLU A 812 -25.07 -7.24 14.38
C GLU A 812 -24.18 -7.44 13.15
N THR A 813 -23.54 -6.37 12.66
CA THR A 813 -22.64 -6.39 11.50
C THR A 813 -21.26 -5.88 11.91
N ILE A 814 -20.32 -6.82 12.09
CA ILE A 814 -18.93 -6.58 12.45
C ILE A 814 -18.10 -6.53 11.16
N ARG A 815 -17.56 -5.35 10.84
CA ARG A 815 -16.82 -5.14 9.60
C ARG A 815 -15.32 -4.97 9.84
N LEU A 816 -14.51 -5.83 9.25
CA LEU A 816 -13.05 -5.72 9.22
C LEU A 816 -12.63 -4.77 8.09
N VAL A 817 -12.04 -3.61 8.42
CA VAL A 817 -11.83 -2.52 7.45
C VAL A 817 -10.44 -2.50 6.81
N ASP A 818 -9.54 -3.39 7.20
CA ASP A 818 -8.18 -3.46 6.66
C ASP A 818 -7.77 -4.89 6.26
N SER A 819 -6.58 -5.01 5.66
CA SER A 819 -6.00 -6.28 5.22
C SER A 819 -4.95 -6.83 6.18
N ALA A 820 -5.14 -6.59 7.48
CA ALA A 820 -4.17 -6.95 8.50
C ALA A 820 -4.20 -8.44 8.87
N TYR A 821 -3.16 -8.86 9.58
CA TYR A 821 -3.06 -10.16 10.24
C TYR A 821 -3.54 -10.08 11.69
N TYR A 822 -4.63 -10.77 12.01
CA TYR A 822 -5.25 -10.85 13.32
C TYR A 822 -4.74 -12.11 14.04
N ALA A 823 -3.69 -11.96 14.83
CA ALA A 823 -3.02 -13.06 15.52
C ALA A 823 -3.77 -13.53 16.77
N GLN A 824 -3.74 -14.83 17.04
CA GLN A 824 -4.20 -15.44 18.29
C GLN A 824 -5.66 -15.13 18.67
N GLU A 825 -6.58 -15.23 17.72
CA GLU A 825 -8.00 -14.94 17.93
C GLU A 825 -8.71 -16.13 18.59
N THR A 826 -9.46 -15.84 19.65
CA THR A 826 -10.40 -16.79 20.28
C THR A 826 -11.82 -16.29 20.01
N LEU A 827 -12.56 -17.01 19.15
CA LEU A 827 -13.89 -16.59 18.72
C LEU A 827 -14.92 -17.05 19.75
N ILE A 828 -15.42 -16.12 20.57
CA ILE A 828 -16.54 -16.35 21.48
C ILE A 828 -17.76 -15.66 20.88
N TRP A 829 -18.72 -16.46 20.41
CA TRP A 829 -19.88 -15.94 19.71
C TRP A 829 -20.92 -15.32 20.67
N PRO A 830 -21.54 -14.19 20.31
CA PRO A 830 -22.43 -13.44 21.21
C PRO A 830 -23.76 -14.15 21.48
N ALA A 831 -24.47 -13.75 22.54
CA ALA A 831 -25.67 -14.46 22.97
C ALA A 831 -27.01 -13.89 22.42
N THR A 832 -27.02 -12.67 21.90
CA THR A 832 -28.24 -11.84 21.83
C THR A 832 -28.69 -11.27 20.48
N PRO A 833 -27.88 -11.18 19.41
CA PRO A 833 -28.43 -10.85 18.09
C PRO A 833 -29.08 -12.08 17.43
N SER A 834 -30.15 -11.89 16.66
CA SER A 834 -30.73 -12.96 15.82
C SER A 834 -29.97 -13.13 14.51
N VAL A 835 -29.27 -12.09 14.04
CA VAL A 835 -28.42 -12.11 12.85
C VAL A 835 -27.03 -11.61 13.19
N VAL A 836 -26.00 -12.41 12.89
CA VAL A 836 -24.59 -12.04 13.04
C VAL A 836 -23.92 -12.07 11.68
N VAL A 837 -23.29 -10.96 11.31
CA VAL A 837 -22.53 -10.81 10.06
C VAL A 837 -21.12 -10.40 10.43
N VAL A 838 -20.13 -11.19 10.02
CA VAL A 838 -18.71 -10.82 10.06
C VAL A 838 -18.22 -10.70 8.64
N GLU A 839 -17.85 -9.50 8.23
CA GLU A 839 -17.50 -9.23 6.83
C GLU A 839 -16.23 -8.39 6.68
N ALA A 840 -15.47 -8.65 5.63
CA ALA A 840 -14.37 -7.79 5.21
C ALA A 840 -14.90 -6.62 4.37
N ALA A 841 -14.32 -5.43 4.56
CA ALA A 841 -14.59 -4.29 3.70
C ALA A 841 -14.20 -4.55 2.24
N ALA A 842 -14.84 -3.83 1.31
CA ALA A 842 -14.53 -3.89 -0.10
C ALA A 842 -13.02 -3.62 -0.34
N GLY A 843 -12.35 -4.50 -1.08
CA GLY A 843 -10.91 -4.39 -1.33
C GLY A 843 -9.99 -4.75 -0.16
N ALA A 844 -10.53 -5.12 1.01
CA ALA A 844 -9.74 -5.63 2.14
C ALA A 844 -9.61 -7.16 2.10
N ARG A 845 -8.52 -7.70 2.64
CA ARG A 845 -8.30 -9.15 2.86
C ARG A 845 -7.73 -9.38 4.27
N PRO A 846 -8.58 -9.40 5.30
CA PRO A 846 -8.14 -9.72 6.65
C PRO A 846 -7.78 -11.21 6.74
N VAL A 847 -6.67 -11.52 7.41
CA VAL A 847 -6.28 -12.89 7.76
C VAL A 847 -6.38 -13.07 9.26
N VAL A 848 -7.19 -14.04 9.69
CA VAL A 848 -7.53 -14.32 11.09
C VAL A 848 -6.89 -15.65 11.49
N GLU A 849 -5.90 -15.58 12.37
CA GLU A 849 -5.29 -16.75 13.00
C GLU A 849 -6.14 -17.17 14.20
N ILE A 850 -6.79 -18.33 14.11
CA ILE A 850 -7.70 -18.85 15.12
C ILE A 850 -6.96 -19.82 16.03
N VAL A 851 -7.05 -19.57 17.34
CA VAL A 851 -6.58 -20.49 18.39
C VAL A 851 -7.71 -21.39 18.87
N ALA A 852 -8.91 -20.83 19.04
CA ALA A 852 -10.10 -21.57 19.48
C ALA A 852 -11.39 -20.87 19.03
N SER A 853 -12.47 -21.64 18.91
CA SER A 853 -13.82 -21.14 18.66
C SER A 853 -14.82 -21.78 19.63
N ALA A 854 -15.58 -20.95 20.34
CA ALA A 854 -16.63 -21.37 21.26
C ALA A 854 -17.99 -20.88 20.72
N PRO A 855 -18.89 -21.78 20.27
CA PRO A 855 -20.14 -21.42 19.61
C PRO A 855 -21.14 -20.67 20.52
N GLY A 856 -20.89 -20.59 21.83
CA GLY A 856 -21.84 -20.01 22.78
C GLY A 856 -23.13 -20.84 22.92
N ALA A 857 -24.12 -20.26 23.59
CA ALA A 857 -25.42 -20.90 23.85
C ALA A 857 -26.57 -20.41 22.94
N ALA A 858 -26.33 -19.40 22.10
CA ALA A 858 -27.34 -18.79 21.26
C ALA A 858 -27.54 -19.54 19.95
N ALA A 859 -28.78 -19.51 19.45
CA ALA A 859 -29.13 -19.95 18.10
C ALA A 859 -29.58 -18.74 17.27
N TYR A 860 -29.00 -18.57 16.09
CA TYR A 860 -29.28 -17.44 15.22
C TYR A 860 -30.30 -17.77 14.13
N GLU A 861 -31.02 -16.76 13.65
CA GLU A 861 -31.72 -16.84 12.37
C GLU A 861 -30.70 -16.91 11.23
N ARG A 862 -29.64 -16.11 11.30
CA ARG A 862 -28.63 -16.05 10.25
C ARG A 862 -27.22 -15.76 10.77
N LEU A 863 -26.26 -16.51 10.27
CA LEU A 863 -24.83 -16.30 10.46
C LEU A 863 -24.15 -16.13 9.11
N GLU A 864 -23.47 -15.01 8.88
CA GLU A 864 -22.75 -14.77 7.64
C GLU A 864 -21.27 -14.48 7.90
N LEU A 865 -20.38 -15.23 7.25
CA LEU A 865 -18.95 -14.95 7.17
C LEU A 865 -18.61 -14.58 5.73
N VAL A 866 -18.18 -13.33 5.51
CA VAL A 866 -17.96 -12.80 4.17
C VAL A 866 -16.55 -12.23 4.00
N GLY A 867 -15.76 -12.80 3.10
CA GLY A 867 -14.50 -12.18 2.67
C GLY A 867 -13.30 -12.33 3.60
N VAL A 868 -13.35 -13.22 4.58
CA VAL A 868 -12.31 -13.42 5.61
C VAL A 868 -11.42 -14.62 5.28
N ALA A 869 -10.10 -14.48 5.47
CA ALA A 869 -9.17 -15.61 5.41
C ALA A 869 -8.91 -16.16 6.82
N LEU A 870 -8.95 -17.48 7.00
CA LEU A 870 -8.75 -18.18 8.26
C LEU A 870 -7.46 -19.00 8.21
N LEU A 871 -6.71 -18.97 9.30
CA LEU A 871 -5.49 -19.73 9.51
C LEU A 871 -5.55 -20.38 10.91
N PRO A 872 -5.14 -21.64 11.11
CA PRO A 872 -4.99 -22.19 12.45
C PRO A 872 -3.73 -21.63 13.11
N ALA A 873 -3.77 -21.44 14.43
CA ALA A 873 -2.56 -21.15 15.21
C ALA A 873 -1.55 -22.32 15.08
N PRO A 874 -0.24 -22.05 15.08
CA PRO A 874 0.78 -23.08 14.90
C PRO A 874 0.78 -24.08 16.06
N GLY A 875 0.99 -25.36 15.75
CA GLY A 875 1.28 -26.42 16.73
C GLY A 875 0.24 -27.52 16.87
N ALA A 876 -1.02 -27.29 16.46
CA ALA A 876 -2.06 -28.33 16.44
C ALA A 876 -3.18 -28.01 15.44
N PRO A 877 -3.91 -29.03 14.95
CA PRO A 877 -5.15 -28.81 14.20
C PRO A 877 -6.18 -28.03 15.03
N VAL A 878 -6.88 -27.10 14.40
CA VAL A 878 -7.88 -26.24 15.05
C VAL A 878 -9.25 -26.49 14.44
N ASP A 879 -10.23 -26.78 15.28
CA ASP A 879 -11.63 -26.90 14.85
C ASP A 879 -12.40 -25.62 15.16
N VAL A 880 -12.91 -24.97 14.11
CA VAL A 880 -13.72 -23.75 14.21
C VAL A 880 -15.18 -24.15 14.24
N VAL A 881 -15.71 -24.27 15.45
CA VAL A 881 -17.13 -24.55 15.68
C VAL A 881 -17.92 -23.26 15.56
N LEU A 882 -18.80 -23.19 14.56
CA LEU A 882 -19.74 -22.08 14.38
C LEU A 882 -20.98 -22.25 15.28
N PRO A 883 -21.58 -21.14 15.75
CA PRO A 883 -22.82 -21.16 16.50
C PRO A 883 -23.97 -21.76 15.68
N PRO A 884 -24.95 -22.41 16.32
CA PRO A 884 -26.11 -22.92 15.62
C PRO A 884 -26.88 -21.76 14.97
N ALA A 885 -27.23 -21.89 13.70
CA ALA A 885 -28.05 -20.91 13.00
C ALA A 885 -28.99 -21.58 12.01
N GLN A 886 -30.18 -21.01 11.77
CA GLN A 886 -31.08 -21.53 10.73
C GLN A 886 -30.44 -21.40 9.34
N ARG A 887 -29.75 -20.29 9.09
CA ARG A 887 -29.01 -20.07 7.83
C ARG A 887 -27.56 -19.68 8.11
N VAL A 888 -26.62 -20.44 7.54
CA VAL A 888 -25.19 -20.15 7.60
C VAL A 888 -24.69 -19.84 6.19
N GLU A 889 -24.06 -18.69 5.99
CA GLU A 889 -23.47 -18.29 4.71
C GLU A 889 -21.96 -18.10 4.85
N LEU A 890 -21.20 -18.81 4.01
CA LEU A 890 -19.75 -18.70 3.86
C LEU A 890 -19.43 -18.19 2.45
N ALA A 891 -19.31 -16.89 2.29
CA ALA A 891 -19.08 -16.25 1.00
C ALA A 891 -17.67 -15.64 0.91
N PHE A 892 -16.90 -15.94 -0.13
CA PHE A 892 -15.52 -15.44 -0.26
C PHE A 892 -14.63 -15.74 0.96
N VAL A 893 -14.83 -16.89 1.61
CA VAL A 893 -14.01 -17.33 2.76
C VAL A 893 -12.82 -18.15 2.24
N SER A 894 -11.63 -17.93 2.79
CA SER A 894 -10.44 -18.74 2.47
C SER A 894 -9.89 -19.40 3.72
N VAL A 895 -9.80 -20.72 3.75
CA VAL A 895 -8.98 -21.43 4.73
C VAL A 895 -7.59 -21.65 4.12
N LEU A 896 -6.56 -21.04 4.73
CA LEU A 896 -5.20 -21.01 4.15
C LEU A 896 -4.33 -22.22 4.54
N ASP A 897 -4.80 -23.06 5.45
CA ASP A 897 -4.12 -24.28 5.91
C ASP A 897 -5.12 -25.43 6.11
N ALA A 898 -4.72 -26.64 5.73
CA ALA A 898 -5.56 -27.83 5.79
C ALA A 898 -5.76 -28.38 7.22
N ASP A 899 -4.97 -27.93 8.19
CA ASP A 899 -5.10 -28.37 9.58
C ASP A 899 -6.17 -27.60 10.37
N LEU A 900 -6.84 -26.64 9.72
CA LEU A 900 -8.09 -26.08 10.22
C LEU A 900 -9.27 -26.95 9.74
N SER A 901 -10.30 -27.15 10.57
CA SER A 901 -11.61 -27.72 10.20
C SER A 901 -12.74 -26.77 10.58
N LEU A 902 -13.88 -26.89 9.89
CA LEU A 902 -15.09 -26.11 10.17
C LEU A 902 -16.21 -27.04 10.61
N THR A 903 -16.78 -26.81 11.79
CA THR A 903 -18.02 -27.47 12.22
C THR A 903 -19.16 -26.48 12.16
N VAL A 904 -20.13 -26.76 11.30
CA VAL A 904 -21.35 -25.96 11.12
C VAL A 904 -22.50 -26.65 11.85
N ARG A 905 -23.35 -25.85 12.50
CA ARG A 905 -24.54 -26.34 13.18
C ARG A 905 -25.76 -25.62 12.63
N LEU A 906 -26.75 -26.37 12.14
CA LEU A 906 -28.04 -25.80 11.76
C LEU A 906 -29.02 -25.86 12.93
N ALA A 907 -29.78 -24.78 13.12
CA ALA A 907 -30.79 -24.66 14.16
C ALA A 907 -32.18 -24.89 13.56
N GLU A 908 -32.95 -25.79 14.16
CA GLU A 908 -34.33 -26.06 13.75
C GLU A 908 -35.22 -24.83 14.02
N ALA A 909 -35.86 -24.32 12.96
CA ALA A 909 -36.72 -23.15 13.02
C ALA A 909 -37.73 -23.12 11.86
N ALA A 910 -38.71 -22.23 11.92
CA ALA A 910 -39.71 -22.09 10.85
C ALA A 910 -39.05 -21.64 9.53
N GLY A 911 -38.93 -22.56 8.56
CA GLY A 911 -38.32 -22.33 7.25
C GLY A 911 -37.21 -23.33 6.92
N THR A 912 -36.48 -23.09 5.84
CA THR A 912 -35.42 -23.99 5.39
C THR A 912 -34.11 -23.74 6.14
N GLU A 913 -33.63 -24.76 6.83
CA GLU A 913 -32.28 -24.86 7.39
C GLU A 913 -31.27 -24.98 6.25
N ARG A 914 -30.31 -24.05 6.17
CA ARG A 914 -29.42 -23.99 5.00
C ARG A 914 -27.99 -23.55 5.33
N LEU A 915 -27.02 -24.28 4.77
CA LEU A 915 -25.63 -23.86 4.63
C LEU A 915 -25.36 -23.46 3.18
N THR A 916 -24.98 -22.21 2.93
CA THR A 916 -24.57 -21.72 1.60
C THR A 916 -23.07 -21.42 1.59
N VAL A 917 -22.34 -22.06 0.69
CA VAL A 917 -20.91 -21.84 0.42
C VAL A 917 -20.78 -21.27 -0.99
N LEU A 918 -20.34 -20.02 -1.09
CA LEU A 918 -20.30 -19.28 -2.35
C LEU A 918 -18.93 -18.66 -2.58
N ARG A 919 -18.27 -18.99 -3.70
CA ARG A 919 -16.95 -18.46 -4.05
C ARG A 919 -15.93 -18.58 -2.92
N SER A 920 -15.97 -19.68 -2.17
CA SER A 920 -15.12 -19.90 -1.01
C SER A 920 -14.11 -21.02 -1.27
N ALA A 921 -12.95 -20.96 -0.63
CA ALA A 921 -11.95 -22.02 -0.64
C ALA A 921 -11.79 -22.55 0.79
N LEU A 922 -12.48 -23.65 1.09
CA LEU A 922 -12.57 -24.22 2.43
C LEU A 922 -11.78 -25.53 2.55
N THR A 923 -11.62 -25.94 3.80
CA THR A 923 -11.06 -27.20 4.26
C THR A 923 -12.17 -28.24 4.49
N SER A 924 -11.96 -29.19 5.41
CA SER A 924 -12.98 -30.10 5.93
C SER A 924 -14.14 -29.32 6.58
N VAL A 925 -15.37 -29.60 6.14
CA VAL A 925 -16.61 -29.08 6.72
C VAL A 925 -17.43 -30.23 7.30
N ASP A 926 -17.86 -30.11 8.55
CA ASP A 926 -18.75 -31.07 9.22
C ASP A 926 -20.10 -30.42 9.54
N LEU A 927 -21.18 -31.11 9.18
CA LEU A 927 -22.56 -30.72 9.44
C LEU A 927 -23.34 -31.98 9.83
N ALA A 928 -23.69 -32.12 11.11
CA ALA A 928 -24.38 -33.32 11.59
C ALA A 928 -25.89 -33.26 11.35
N GLN A 929 -26.48 -32.06 11.39
CA GLN A 929 -27.91 -31.83 11.32
C GLN A 929 -28.47 -32.02 9.90
N PRO A 930 -29.78 -32.32 9.75
CA PRO A 930 -30.46 -32.23 8.47
C PRO A 930 -30.49 -30.79 7.94
N GLY A 931 -30.77 -30.64 6.65
CA GLY A 931 -30.89 -29.34 5.99
C GLY A 931 -30.42 -29.35 4.54
N GLU A 932 -30.38 -28.17 3.94
CA GLU A 932 -29.85 -27.96 2.59
C GLU A 932 -28.41 -27.44 2.64
N VAL A 933 -27.54 -27.98 1.79
CA VAL A 933 -26.18 -27.48 1.58
C VAL A 933 -26.05 -27.04 0.13
N GLU A 934 -25.75 -25.77 -0.09
CA GLU A 934 -25.53 -25.21 -1.42
C GLU A 934 -24.05 -24.85 -1.58
N VAL A 935 -23.36 -25.43 -2.55
CA VAL A 935 -21.94 -25.14 -2.83
C VAL A 935 -21.79 -24.67 -4.27
N THR A 936 -21.48 -23.39 -4.46
CA THR A 936 -21.40 -22.77 -5.79
C THR A 936 -20.07 -22.06 -5.97
N ASP A 937 -19.43 -22.25 -7.13
CA ASP A 937 -18.17 -21.59 -7.49
C ASP A 937 -17.09 -21.75 -6.41
N SER A 938 -17.04 -22.90 -5.70
CA SER A 938 -16.23 -23.07 -4.48
C SER A 938 -15.28 -24.26 -4.53
N ILE A 939 -14.28 -24.23 -3.65
CA ILE A 939 -13.30 -25.30 -3.43
C ILE A 939 -13.51 -25.89 -2.04
N LEU A 940 -13.58 -27.22 -1.96
CA LEU A 940 -13.48 -27.97 -0.70
C LEU A 940 -12.25 -28.90 -0.78
N ASP A 941 -11.19 -28.51 -0.10
CA ASP A 941 -9.94 -29.25 -0.11
C ASP A 941 -9.43 -29.41 1.32
N PRO A 942 -9.45 -30.63 1.89
CA PRO A 942 -8.90 -30.91 3.22
C PRO A 942 -7.39 -31.26 3.17
N GLY A 943 -6.71 -31.01 2.05
CA GLY A 943 -5.26 -31.10 1.85
C GLY A 943 -4.79 -32.46 1.38
N LYS A 944 -5.59 -33.50 1.62
CA LYS A 944 -5.36 -34.87 1.12
C LYS A 944 -6.69 -35.44 0.66
N VAL A 945 -6.67 -36.14 -0.47
CA VAL A 945 -7.86 -36.82 -1.05
C VAL A 945 -8.49 -37.81 -0.06
N SER A 946 -7.69 -38.39 0.86
CA SER A 946 -8.17 -39.32 1.88
C SER A 946 -8.88 -38.67 3.06
N ARG A 947 -8.75 -37.35 3.29
CA ARG A 947 -9.48 -36.64 4.35
C ARG A 947 -10.92 -36.34 3.89
N SER A 948 -11.85 -36.15 4.83
CA SER A 948 -13.24 -35.78 4.49
C SER A 948 -13.29 -34.30 4.14
N ALA A 949 -13.80 -33.95 2.96
CA ALA A 949 -14.00 -32.55 2.55
C ALA A 949 -15.34 -32.02 3.09
N LEU A 950 -16.40 -32.83 3.02
CA LEU A 950 -17.70 -32.51 3.58
C LEU A 950 -18.37 -33.77 4.13
N THR A 951 -18.73 -33.72 5.41
CA THR A 951 -19.52 -34.74 6.09
C THR A 951 -20.86 -34.13 6.45
N ALA A 952 -21.92 -34.51 5.74
CA ALA A 952 -23.29 -34.04 5.94
C ALA A 952 -24.29 -35.20 5.73
N PRO A 953 -24.31 -36.21 6.62
CA PRO A 953 -24.97 -37.49 6.39
C PRO A 953 -26.50 -37.41 6.32
N GLU A 954 -27.10 -36.32 6.77
CA GLU A 954 -28.56 -36.10 6.78
C GLU A 954 -28.99 -34.95 5.87
N ALA A 955 -28.03 -34.24 5.24
CA ALA A 955 -28.31 -33.07 4.43
C ALA A 955 -28.43 -33.40 2.92
N HIS A 956 -29.13 -32.53 2.20
CA HIS A 956 -29.17 -32.52 0.73
C HIS A 956 -28.17 -31.51 0.18
N LEU A 957 -27.13 -32.01 -0.51
CA LEU A 957 -26.15 -31.18 -1.19
C LEU A 957 -26.61 -30.83 -2.61
N THR A 958 -26.68 -29.55 -2.92
CA THR A 958 -26.70 -29.01 -4.29
C THR A 958 -25.36 -28.33 -4.57
N MET A 959 -24.65 -28.80 -5.59
CA MET A 959 -23.32 -28.29 -5.94
C MET A 959 -23.20 -27.95 -7.42
N VAL A 960 -22.66 -26.78 -7.75
CA VAL A 960 -22.46 -26.32 -9.12
C VAL A 960 -21.09 -25.67 -9.27
N ARG A 961 -20.40 -25.94 -10.38
CA ARG A 961 -19.10 -25.33 -10.73
C ARG A 961 -18.15 -25.29 -9.54
N SER A 962 -17.90 -26.45 -8.91
CA SER A 962 -17.11 -26.51 -7.69
C SER A 962 -16.09 -27.65 -7.76
N THR A 963 -15.00 -27.53 -7.00
CA THR A 963 -13.92 -28.53 -6.99
C THR A 963 -13.75 -29.10 -5.58
N VAL A 964 -13.94 -30.41 -5.45
CA VAL A 964 -13.80 -31.14 -4.18
C VAL A 964 -12.66 -32.12 -4.28
N VAL A 965 -11.62 -31.92 -3.46
CA VAL A 965 -10.43 -32.79 -3.44
C VAL A 965 -10.60 -33.99 -2.50
N GLY A 966 -11.23 -33.80 -1.34
CA GLY A 966 -11.43 -34.85 -0.34
C GLY A 966 -12.72 -35.66 -0.51
N ARG A 967 -12.98 -36.58 0.43
CA ARG A 967 -14.16 -37.44 0.42
C ARG A 967 -15.45 -36.66 0.76
N LEU A 968 -16.57 -37.08 0.18
CA LEU A 968 -17.90 -36.58 0.48
C LEU A 968 -18.74 -37.68 1.13
N ARG A 969 -19.35 -37.39 2.28
CA ARG A 969 -20.34 -38.26 2.94
C ARG A 969 -21.63 -37.51 3.13
N LEU A 970 -22.66 -37.85 2.36
CA LEU A 970 -23.85 -37.02 2.17
C LEU A 970 -25.14 -37.81 2.40
N GLY A 971 -26.22 -37.12 2.76
CA GLY A 971 -27.57 -37.67 2.73
C GLY A 971 -28.04 -37.88 1.29
N GLN A 972 -28.18 -36.78 0.55
CA GLN A 972 -28.52 -36.73 -0.88
C GLN A 972 -27.56 -35.78 -1.63
N VAL A 973 -27.32 -36.01 -2.93
CA VAL A 973 -26.45 -35.15 -3.75
C VAL A 973 -26.99 -34.86 -5.14
N ASP A 974 -26.97 -33.58 -5.51
CA ASP A 974 -27.15 -33.06 -6.85
C ASP A 974 -25.91 -32.22 -7.22
N ALA A 975 -25.11 -32.68 -8.19
CA ALA A 975 -23.85 -32.02 -8.56
C ALA A 975 -23.78 -31.76 -10.08
N GLY A 976 -23.44 -30.54 -10.47
CA GLY A 976 -23.30 -30.11 -11.86
C GLY A 976 -21.96 -29.41 -12.12
N ASP A 977 -21.39 -29.61 -13.31
CA ASP A 977 -20.23 -28.84 -13.81
C ASP A 977 -19.03 -28.84 -12.85
N SER A 978 -18.86 -29.90 -12.05
CA SER A 978 -17.98 -29.93 -10.89
C SER A 978 -16.89 -31.00 -11.01
N ILE A 979 -15.83 -30.86 -10.21
CA ILE A 979 -14.74 -31.84 -10.11
C ILE A 979 -14.83 -32.52 -8.74
N LEU A 980 -15.09 -33.83 -8.75
CA LEU A 980 -15.15 -34.69 -7.58
C LEU A 980 -13.93 -35.64 -7.61
N ALA A 981 -12.83 -35.19 -7.03
CA ALA A 981 -11.56 -35.91 -6.99
C ALA A 981 -11.47 -36.92 -5.85
N GLY A 982 -12.23 -36.73 -4.78
CA GLY A 982 -12.39 -37.71 -3.70
C GLY A 982 -13.62 -38.59 -3.87
N GLU A 983 -13.66 -39.67 -3.09
CA GLU A 983 -14.77 -40.62 -3.08
C GLU A 983 -16.06 -39.95 -2.59
N VAL A 984 -17.17 -40.18 -3.31
CA VAL A 984 -18.49 -39.64 -2.97
C VAL A 984 -19.41 -40.76 -2.53
N THR A 985 -19.93 -40.65 -1.32
CA THR A 985 -20.87 -41.60 -0.72
C THR A 985 -22.13 -40.87 -0.29
N ALA A 986 -23.25 -41.16 -0.96
CA ALA A 986 -24.58 -40.68 -0.62
C ALA A 986 -25.40 -41.81 0.01
N ARG A 987 -26.21 -41.50 1.04
CA ARG A 987 -27.15 -42.46 1.64
C ARG A 987 -28.36 -42.72 0.73
N GLU A 988 -28.89 -41.68 0.11
CA GLU A 988 -29.98 -41.76 -0.87
C GLU A 988 -29.39 -41.86 -2.29
N LEU A 989 -29.75 -42.95 -3.00
CA LEU A 989 -29.23 -43.27 -4.34
C LEU A 989 -30.31 -43.18 -5.43
N PHE A 990 -31.59 -43.20 -5.06
CA PHE A 990 -32.72 -43.10 -6.00
C PHE A 990 -33.03 -41.65 -6.36
N ARG A 991 -32.79 -40.71 -5.44
CA ARG A 991 -32.93 -39.25 -5.65
C ARG A 991 -31.55 -38.59 -5.77
N GLY A 992 -31.48 -37.54 -6.58
CA GLY A 992 -30.24 -36.81 -6.89
C GLY A 992 -29.60 -37.21 -8.22
N CYS A 993 -28.75 -36.34 -8.75
CA CYS A 993 -27.99 -36.58 -9.99
C CYS A 993 -26.62 -35.91 -9.99
N ILE A 994 -25.59 -36.64 -10.42
CA ILE A 994 -24.28 -36.08 -10.77
C ILE A 994 -24.23 -35.92 -12.30
N ARG A 995 -24.04 -34.69 -12.79
CA ARG A 995 -24.08 -34.36 -14.21
C ARG A 995 -22.92 -33.47 -14.66
N TYR A 996 -22.45 -33.65 -15.91
CA TYR A 996 -21.42 -32.79 -16.52
C TYR A 996 -20.18 -32.58 -15.64
N SER A 997 -19.81 -33.59 -14.87
CA SER A 997 -18.82 -33.51 -13.81
C SER A 997 -17.76 -34.59 -13.97
N LEU A 998 -16.60 -34.39 -13.36
CA LEU A 998 -15.59 -35.44 -13.17
C LEU A 998 -15.92 -36.19 -11.88
N LEU A 999 -15.98 -37.52 -11.94
CA LEU A 999 -16.21 -38.37 -10.77
C LEU A 999 -15.19 -39.52 -10.73
N VAL A 1000 -14.41 -39.60 -9.66
CA VAL A 1000 -13.53 -40.74 -9.40
C VAL A 1000 -14.34 -42.01 -9.02
N PRO A 1001 -13.87 -43.21 -9.40
CA PRO A 1001 -14.53 -44.47 -9.05
C PRO A 1001 -14.38 -44.79 -7.55
N GLY A 1002 -15.26 -45.65 -7.02
CA GLY A 1002 -15.15 -46.22 -5.67
C GLY A 1002 -16.37 -45.97 -4.77
N GLY A 1003 -17.05 -44.83 -4.91
CA GLY A 1003 -18.11 -44.42 -3.99
C GLY A 1003 -19.55 -44.77 -4.41
N ALA A 1004 -20.46 -44.80 -3.43
CA ALA A 1004 -21.89 -45.00 -3.63
C ALA A 1004 -22.56 -43.67 -4.05
N THR A 1005 -22.95 -43.57 -5.32
CA THR A 1005 -23.41 -42.32 -5.94
C THR A 1005 -24.74 -42.51 -6.65
N PRO A 1006 -25.60 -41.47 -6.74
CA PRO A 1006 -26.88 -41.55 -7.42
C PRO A 1006 -26.70 -41.58 -8.95
N ARG A 1007 -27.77 -41.31 -9.70
CA ARG A 1007 -27.76 -41.32 -11.17
C ARG A 1007 -26.68 -40.38 -11.74
N LYS A 1008 -26.05 -40.83 -12.82
CA LYS A 1008 -24.94 -40.12 -13.48
C LYS A 1008 -25.33 -39.74 -14.90
N HIS A 1009 -25.11 -38.49 -15.31
CA HIS A 1009 -25.41 -38.01 -16.65
C HIS A 1009 -24.21 -37.27 -17.26
N ARG A 1010 -23.65 -37.78 -18.37
CA ARG A 1010 -22.49 -37.16 -19.04
C ARG A 1010 -21.32 -36.86 -18.07
N VAL A 1011 -21.02 -37.84 -17.21
CA VAL A 1011 -19.94 -37.77 -16.23
C VAL A 1011 -18.66 -38.34 -16.83
N VAL A 1012 -17.56 -37.60 -16.72
CA VAL A 1012 -16.23 -38.08 -17.13
C VAL A 1012 -15.71 -39.03 -16.06
N ARG A 1013 -15.18 -40.18 -16.49
CA ARG A 1013 -14.58 -41.20 -15.63
C ARG A 1013 -13.20 -41.60 -16.15
N PRO A 1014 -12.32 -42.14 -15.28
CA PRO A 1014 -11.12 -42.85 -15.73
C PRO A 1014 -11.47 -43.93 -16.74
N ASP A 1015 -10.59 -44.12 -17.71
CA ASP A 1015 -10.80 -45.06 -18.81
C ASP A 1015 -10.93 -46.49 -18.24
N PRO A 1016 -12.10 -47.13 -18.40
CA PRO A 1016 -12.34 -48.46 -17.85
C PRO A 1016 -11.50 -49.56 -18.52
N GLY A 1017 -10.93 -49.32 -19.71
CA GLY A 1017 -10.15 -50.33 -20.44
C GLY A 1017 -8.66 -50.38 -20.08
N THR A 1018 -8.08 -49.26 -19.64
CA THR A 1018 -6.65 -49.15 -19.31
C THR A 1018 -6.36 -49.05 -17.82
N GLY A 1019 -7.37 -48.74 -17.00
CA GLY A 1019 -7.20 -48.48 -15.56
C GLY A 1019 -6.34 -47.25 -15.26
N ALA A 1020 -5.96 -46.47 -16.27
CA ALA A 1020 -5.14 -45.29 -16.11
C ALA A 1020 -5.97 -44.21 -15.39
N PRO A 1021 -5.49 -43.67 -14.26
CA PRO A 1021 -6.18 -42.59 -13.56
C PRO A 1021 -6.30 -41.38 -14.49
N VAL A 1022 -7.46 -40.70 -14.48
CA VAL A 1022 -7.53 -39.34 -15.03
C VAL A 1022 -6.60 -38.50 -14.17
N ARG A 1023 -5.42 -38.16 -14.71
CA ARG A 1023 -4.48 -37.29 -14.02
C ARG A 1023 -5.18 -35.96 -13.81
N LEU A 1024 -5.55 -35.66 -12.58
CA LEU A 1024 -6.16 -34.37 -12.22
C LEU A 1024 -5.17 -33.29 -12.62
N PRO A 1025 -5.49 -32.46 -13.63
CA PRO A 1025 -4.50 -31.62 -14.28
C PRO A 1025 -4.41 -30.30 -13.51
N PHE A 1026 -4.13 -30.31 -12.20
CA PHE A 1026 -3.98 -29.05 -11.47
C PHE A 1026 -2.57 -28.48 -11.67
N VAL A 1027 -2.47 -27.19 -11.97
CA VAL A 1027 -1.19 -26.47 -12.09
C VAL A 1027 -0.48 -26.40 -10.74
N SER A 1028 -1.23 -26.18 -9.65
CA SER A 1028 -0.70 -26.13 -8.29
C SER A 1028 -1.70 -26.70 -7.28
N ALA A 1029 -1.18 -27.40 -6.27
CA ALA A 1029 -1.93 -27.88 -5.11
C ALA A 1029 -1.69 -27.02 -3.85
N ASP A 1030 -0.81 -26.02 -3.93
CA ASP A 1030 -0.60 -25.06 -2.83
C ASP A 1030 -1.76 -24.06 -2.78
N ARG A 1031 -2.52 -24.08 -1.68
CA ARG A 1031 -3.66 -23.17 -1.39
C ARG A 1031 -3.35 -21.70 -1.57
N ARG A 1032 -2.09 -21.34 -1.35
CA ARG A 1032 -1.65 -19.96 -1.33
C ARG A 1032 -0.97 -19.56 -2.65
N ASP A 1033 -0.94 -20.44 -3.67
CA ASP A 1033 -0.49 -20.16 -5.04
C ASP A 1033 -1.63 -19.51 -5.86
N PRO A 1034 -1.38 -18.45 -6.65
CA PRO A 1034 -2.36 -17.88 -7.58
C PRO A 1034 -3.03 -18.88 -8.55
N ALA A 1035 -2.34 -19.97 -8.87
CA ALA A 1035 -2.83 -21.05 -9.73
C ALA A 1035 -3.42 -22.24 -8.95
N TYR A 1036 -3.75 -22.05 -7.67
CA TYR A 1036 -4.32 -23.09 -6.80
C TYR A 1036 -5.54 -23.75 -7.44
N LEU A 1037 -5.43 -25.07 -7.69
CA LEU A 1037 -6.42 -25.92 -8.37
C LEU A 1037 -6.88 -25.41 -9.74
N ARG A 1038 -6.15 -24.49 -10.38
CA ARG A 1038 -6.39 -24.14 -11.79
C ARG A 1038 -6.06 -25.35 -12.65
N LEU A 1039 -6.91 -25.64 -13.63
CA LEU A 1039 -6.65 -26.70 -14.60
C LEU A 1039 -5.50 -26.29 -15.54
N ASP A 1040 -4.61 -27.23 -15.81
CA ASP A 1040 -3.56 -27.15 -16.81
C ASP A 1040 -4.24 -27.07 -18.18
N PRO A 1041 -4.01 -26.01 -18.96
CA PRO A 1041 -4.60 -25.87 -20.27
C PRO A 1041 -4.18 -26.97 -21.27
N GLY A 1042 -3.08 -27.69 -21.00
CA GLY A 1042 -2.66 -28.87 -21.76
C GLY A 1042 -3.29 -30.19 -21.29
N GLY A 1043 -4.22 -30.13 -20.33
CA GLY A 1043 -4.87 -31.30 -19.73
C GLY A 1043 -5.91 -32.00 -20.62
N ASP A 1044 -6.64 -32.95 -20.02
CA ASP A 1044 -7.68 -33.72 -20.72
C ASP A 1044 -8.82 -32.81 -21.19
N LEU A 1045 -9.05 -32.76 -22.51
CA LEU A 1045 -10.10 -31.96 -23.14
C LEU A 1045 -11.49 -32.31 -22.61
N ARG A 1046 -11.74 -33.55 -22.19
CA ARG A 1046 -13.03 -33.95 -21.61
C ARG A 1046 -13.34 -33.19 -20.33
N ILE A 1047 -12.33 -32.68 -19.62
CA ILE A 1047 -12.52 -31.83 -18.43
C ILE A 1047 -12.58 -30.36 -18.86
N LEU A 1048 -11.68 -29.93 -19.77
CA LEU A 1048 -11.56 -28.54 -20.20
C LEU A 1048 -12.75 -28.02 -21.02
N THR A 1049 -13.55 -28.91 -21.62
CA THR A 1049 -14.75 -28.55 -22.40
C THR A 1049 -15.98 -29.38 -22.04
N GLY A 1050 -15.95 -30.08 -20.91
CA GLY A 1050 -16.97 -31.07 -20.55
C GLY A 1050 -18.13 -30.57 -19.70
N ALA A 1051 -18.10 -29.31 -19.27
CA ALA A 1051 -19.21 -28.70 -18.54
C ALA A 1051 -20.46 -28.58 -19.43
N SER A 1052 -21.62 -28.34 -18.81
CA SER A 1052 -22.93 -28.24 -19.46
C SER A 1052 -23.01 -27.11 -20.48
N ASP A 1053 -22.22 -26.05 -20.27
CA ASP A 1053 -22.06 -24.92 -21.17
C ASP A 1053 -20.94 -25.11 -22.22
N GLY A 1054 -20.23 -26.24 -22.19
CA GLY A 1054 -19.07 -26.52 -23.04
C GLY A 1054 -17.76 -25.87 -22.55
N GLY A 1055 -17.76 -25.26 -21.36
CA GLY A 1055 -16.57 -24.76 -20.69
C GLY A 1055 -15.84 -25.85 -19.87
N GLU A 1056 -14.88 -25.41 -19.06
CA GLU A 1056 -14.12 -26.30 -18.17
C GLU A 1056 -14.96 -26.72 -16.96
N MET A 1057 -14.78 -27.93 -16.45
CA MET A 1057 -15.42 -28.36 -15.20
C MET A 1057 -14.73 -27.76 -13.97
N GLY A 1058 -15.48 -27.63 -12.87
CA GLY A 1058 -14.94 -27.24 -11.57
C GLY A 1058 -15.09 -25.74 -11.26
N VAL A 1059 -14.41 -25.32 -10.19
CA VAL A 1059 -14.51 -23.97 -9.61
C VAL A 1059 -14.30 -22.84 -10.62
N PHE A 1060 -13.37 -23.00 -11.56
CA PHE A 1060 -12.96 -21.94 -12.48
C PHE A 1060 -13.77 -21.89 -13.78
N ASN A 1061 -14.80 -22.72 -13.94
CA ASN A 1061 -15.72 -22.67 -15.10
C ASN A 1061 -16.20 -21.23 -15.39
N GLY A 1062 -16.57 -20.49 -14.34
CA GLY A 1062 -17.03 -19.10 -14.45
C GLY A 1062 -15.98 -18.11 -14.95
N ALA A 1063 -14.69 -18.46 -14.95
CA ALA A 1063 -13.62 -17.67 -15.54
C ALA A 1063 -13.59 -17.73 -17.08
N ARG A 1064 -14.22 -18.77 -17.67
CA ARG A 1064 -14.36 -18.98 -19.12
C ARG A 1064 -13.04 -18.86 -19.90
N LEU A 1065 -11.93 -19.32 -19.31
CA LEU A 1065 -10.60 -19.13 -19.88
C LEU A 1065 -10.46 -19.73 -21.27
N GLY A 1066 -10.99 -20.94 -21.49
CA GLY A 1066 -11.00 -21.59 -22.80
C GLY A 1066 -11.73 -20.75 -23.87
N GLU A 1067 -12.94 -20.29 -23.56
CA GLU A 1067 -13.74 -19.45 -24.45
C GLU A 1067 -13.03 -18.12 -24.77
N LEU A 1068 -12.51 -17.44 -23.75
CA LEU A 1068 -11.80 -16.17 -23.93
C LEU A 1068 -10.55 -16.34 -24.81
N CYS A 1069 -9.81 -17.44 -24.64
CA CYS A 1069 -8.63 -17.73 -25.45
C CYS A 1069 -9.00 -18.09 -26.90
N SER A 1070 -10.06 -18.87 -27.10
CA SER A 1070 -10.58 -19.19 -28.44
C SER A 1070 -11.08 -17.94 -29.17
N GLY A 1071 -11.87 -17.08 -28.50
CA GLY A 1071 -12.33 -15.81 -29.05
C GLY A 1071 -11.19 -14.84 -29.35
N LEU A 1072 -10.17 -14.79 -28.48
CA LEU A 1072 -8.94 -14.04 -28.76
C LEU A 1072 -8.24 -14.58 -30.02
N ALA A 1073 -8.09 -15.90 -30.17
CA ALA A 1073 -7.44 -16.48 -31.34
C ALA A 1073 -8.16 -16.10 -32.65
N LEU A 1074 -9.49 -16.10 -32.66
CA LEU A 1074 -10.30 -15.62 -33.79
C LEU A 1074 -10.03 -14.14 -34.10
N ARG A 1075 -10.00 -13.27 -33.09
CA ARG A 1075 -9.72 -11.83 -33.26
C ARG A 1075 -8.29 -11.53 -33.70
N LEU A 1076 -7.33 -12.29 -33.19
CA LEU A 1076 -5.95 -12.18 -33.62
C LEU A 1076 -5.81 -12.57 -35.09
N ALA A 1077 -6.49 -13.62 -35.55
CA ALA A 1077 -6.47 -13.99 -36.97
C ALA A 1077 -6.96 -12.85 -37.88
N GLU A 1078 -8.02 -12.13 -37.47
CA GLU A 1078 -8.54 -10.97 -38.21
C GLU A 1078 -7.54 -9.80 -38.26
N HIS A 1079 -6.78 -9.59 -37.19
CA HIS A 1079 -5.94 -8.40 -36.97
C HIS A 1079 -4.45 -8.59 -37.22
N THR A 1080 -4.01 -9.83 -37.42
CA THR A 1080 -2.62 -10.18 -37.75
C THR A 1080 -2.27 -9.68 -39.17
N PRO A 1081 -1.10 -9.06 -39.38
CA PRO A 1081 -0.65 -8.67 -40.72
C PRO A 1081 -0.59 -9.85 -41.69
N ALA A 1082 -0.87 -9.57 -42.97
CA ALA A 1082 -0.78 -10.58 -44.03
C ALA A 1082 0.63 -11.22 -44.08
N GLY A 1083 0.68 -12.55 -44.13
CA GLY A 1083 1.93 -13.30 -44.14
C GLY A 1083 2.56 -13.55 -42.77
N LEU A 1084 1.93 -13.10 -41.67
CA LEU A 1084 2.27 -13.50 -40.31
C LEU A 1084 1.19 -14.44 -39.74
N HIS A 1085 1.57 -15.30 -38.79
CA HIS A 1085 0.61 -16.04 -37.97
C HIS A 1085 0.81 -15.70 -36.50
N THR A 1086 -0.29 -15.55 -35.77
CA THR A 1086 -0.27 -15.27 -34.34
C THR A 1086 -0.75 -16.48 -33.56
N GLY A 1087 0.08 -16.99 -32.65
CA GLY A 1087 -0.29 -18.06 -31.73
C GLY A 1087 -0.45 -17.55 -30.31
N VAL A 1088 -1.35 -18.18 -29.53
CA VAL A 1088 -1.50 -17.91 -28.09
C VAL A 1088 -0.80 -19.03 -27.32
N VAL A 1089 0.05 -18.65 -26.37
CA VAL A 1089 0.71 -19.57 -25.44
C VAL A 1089 0.33 -19.15 -24.03
N LEU A 1090 -0.28 -20.08 -23.31
CA LEU A 1090 -0.72 -19.86 -21.94
C LEU A 1090 0.46 -19.99 -20.98
N ARG A 1091 0.51 -19.10 -19.99
CA ARG A 1091 1.59 -19.00 -18.99
C ARG A 1091 0.99 -18.93 -17.58
N ASP A 1092 1.71 -19.56 -16.65
CA ASP A 1092 1.35 -19.65 -15.23
C ASP A 1092 1.97 -18.59 -14.34
#